data_AF-A0A433CBX6-F1
#
_entry.id   AF-A0A433CBX6-F1
#
_cell.length_a   1.000
_cell.length_b   1.000
_cell.length_c   1.000
_cell.angle_alpha   90.00
_cell.angle_beta   90.00
_cell.angle_gamma   90.00
#
_symmetry.space_group_name_H-M   'P 1'
#
loop_
_entity.id
_entity.type
_entity.pdbx_description
1 polymer ?
#
loop_
_entity_poly.entity_id
_entity_poly.type
_entity_poly.pdbx_seq_one_letter_code
_entity_poly.pdbx_strand_id
1 'polypeptide(L)'
;MRPVGMEDNLLIMLGTSGCGKTRTCLEILCSTWGIYFVAGKENLGSKDIALMESYLTPLMTGVFDNNWRHAEHYTKCALLARLLILDHCVAKSPSFTPQRWMLIQVVQGIFKKMYDYYGDIFWNLTAQLARACNEQVVREEIRNTYSKLYKKLGLNVFPIFLDEAQILQLILPNYFKSRTLTTEDRPLLSPIVHALVHPTDFVDGHCVVPCGTDLGLMFVRDTLLSGIAKQVTSIPRFTNFGGWRDTEHVAQYARAIVDLEDADITTLYQYFPGRFRPIVTCIEWILIGFSVNEAIDFVWGIVTAPRTPEENLQSLFYQLDGVVAGRRPNFVNWTSVLELFKSVALSHFYAGSSHIFTNSAQMEIVGLGLARLRTLPIAKTNILRMNLSLALGREIDEDTLMESVVAEEPAPSFSDGSTQLVAFVDEPMALAALYNLFVQRKALSQEILTLMAASKDPSAQGTLWQRYLPEEFGAMFDGNKIVANLPFLNKIKNLPKVYNQTATIIRSSSSIVPVVKIASVDYKLEDYMTDDSNTRAAFFIPENLAGPDLTFFIKFRDGNIVPVFVQVRLRSAVHKVEAALGTTDPRLFYRDSNGKLQDEDRYGPIVKKVLDLCKNGVLRILVYYPAEVLKAPHVRGYRDISARVTTEWDVVGIISKTNAHEVFRKEHIEFLDTLKTVSASAKRKYEELE
;
A
#
# COMPACT_ATOMS: atom_id res chain seq x y z
N MET A 1 -26.23 -7.53 -34.61
CA MET A 1 -25.31 -8.51 -34.01
C MET A 1 -24.84 -7.94 -32.68
N ARG A 2 -25.08 -8.63 -31.57
CA ARG A 2 -24.65 -8.21 -30.23
C ARG A 2 -23.12 -8.31 -30.13
N PRO A 3 -22.41 -7.33 -29.55
CA PRO A 3 -21.04 -7.56 -29.09
C PRO A 3 -21.11 -8.58 -27.95
N VAL A 4 -20.34 -9.66 -28.06
CA VAL A 4 -20.15 -10.65 -27.00
C VAL A 4 -19.60 -9.92 -25.77
N GLY A 5 -20.34 -9.92 -24.65
CA GLY A 5 -19.97 -9.26 -23.38
C GLY A 5 -21.05 -8.39 -22.72
N MET A 6 -22.18 -8.12 -23.40
CA MET A 6 -23.33 -7.35 -22.86
C MET A 6 -24.54 -8.25 -22.52
N GLU A 7 -24.32 -9.43 -21.97
CA GLU A 7 -25.44 -10.29 -21.51
C GLU A 7 -25.95 -9.90 -20.11
N ASP A 8 -25.21 -9.05 -19.38
CA ASP A 8 -25.61 -8.53 -18.08
C ASP A 8 -25.64 -7.00 -18.09
N ASN A 9 -26.77 -6.38 -17.73
CA ASN A 9 -26.90 -4.93 -17.54
C ASN A 9 -26.12 -4.43 -16.29
N LEU A 10 -24.94 -4.99 -16.01
CA LEU A 10 -24.16 -4.78 -14.79
C LEU A 10 -22.65 -4.80 -15.07
N LEU A 11 -21.95 -3.77 -14.60
CA LEU A 11 -20.48 -3.64 -14.64
C LEU A 11 -20.00 -3.17 -13.27
N ILE A 12 -18.99 -3.82 -12.68
CA ILE A 12 -18.48 -3.38 -11.36
C ILE A 12 -17.24 -2.51 -11.55
N MET A 13 -17.26 -1.30 -10.98
CA MET A 13 -16.08 -0.44 -10.87
C MET A 13 -15.40 -0.60 -9.52
N LEU A 14 -14.16 -1.10 -9.55
CA LEU A 14 -13.46 -1.53 -8.36
C LEU A 14 -12.04 -0.97 -8.29
N GLY A 15 -11.75 -0.17 -7.25
CA GLY A 15 -10.42 0.36 -7.03
C GLY A 15 -10.27 1.04 -5.68
N THR A 16 -9.05 1.38 -5.28
CA THR A 16 -8.77 2.03 -3.99
C THR A 16 -9.41 3.40 -3.84
N SER A 17 -9.54 3.86 -2.60
CA SER A 17 -9.84 5.27 -2.35
C SER A 17 -8.78 6.17 -3.01
N GLY A 18 -9.24 7.20 -3.71
CA GLY A 18 -8.40 8.16 -4.41
C GLY A 18 -7.90 7.76 -5.81
N CYS A 19 -8.22 6.56 -6.32
CA CYS A 19 -7.78 6.12 -7.66
C CYS A 19 -8.52 6.79 -8.83
N GLY A 20 -9.62 7.51 -8.59
CA GLY A 20 -10.38 8.21 -9.64
C GLY A 20 -11.70 7.56 -10.06
N LYS A 21 -12.32 6.71 -9.21
CA LYS A 21 -13.64 6.12 -9.47
C LYS A 21 -14.69 7.17 -9.81
N THR A 22 -15.00 8.05 -8.85
CA THR A 22 -15.95 9.16 -9.03
C THR A 22 -15.61 10.02 -10.24
N ARG A 23 -14.33 10.38 -10.44
CA ARG A 23 -13.88 11.12 -11.63
C ARG A 23 -14.31 10.41 -12.92
N THR A 24 -14.05 9.12 -13.01
CA THR A 24 -14.38 8.32 -14.21
C THR A 24 -15.89 8.27 -14.44
N CYS A 25 -16.70 8.12 -13.39
CA CYS A 25 -18.16 8.19 -13.49
C CYS A 25 -18.61 9.54 -14.07
N LEU A 26 -18.05 10.64 -13.57
CA LEU A 26 -18.39 11.99 -14.01
C LEU A 26 -17.90 12.29 -15.44
N GLU A 27 -16.70 11.84 -15.81
CA GLU A 27 -16.15 11.98 -17.18
C GLU A 27 -17.03 11.25 -18.21
N ILE A 28 -17.51 10.05 -17.88
CA ILE A 28 -18.45 9.31 -18.73
C ILE A 28 -19.77 10.08 -18.86
N LEU A 29 -20.33 10.57 -17.75
CA LEU A 29 -21.59 11.32 -17.75
C LEU A 29 -21.48 12.73 -18.36
N CYS A 30 -20.28 13.29 -18.47
CA CYS A 30 -20.04 14.52 -19.22
C CYS A 30 -20.29 14.35 -20.72
N SER A 31 -20.00 13.16 -21.25
CA SER A 31 -20.07 12.85 -22.69
C SER A 31 -21.29 12.01 -23.07
N THR A 32 -21.94 11.35 -22.10
CA THR A 32 -23.02 10.39 -22.33
C THR A 32 -24.20 10.64 -21.40
N TRP A 33 -25.43 10.50 -21.91
CA TRP A 33 -26.63 10.56 -21.07
C TRP A 33 -26.70 9.35 -20.14
N GLY A 34 -26.86 9.58 -18.84
CA GLY A 34 -26.95 8.53 -17.84
C GLY A 34 -27.37 9.07 -16.47
N ILE A 35 -27.42 8.21 -15.48
CA ILE A 35 -27.86 8.56 -14.12
C ILE A 35 -26.69 8.43 -13.13
N TYR A 36 -26.63 9.36 -12.18
CA TYR A 36 -25.67 9.35 -11.09
C TYR A 36 -26.40 9.32 -9.74
N PHE A 37 -26.22 8.21 -9.02
CA PHE A 37 -26.57 8.06 -7.61
C PHE A 37 -25.32 8.03 -6.75
N VAL A 38 -25.43 8.50 -5.51
CA VAL A 38 -24.37 8.40 -4.51
C VAL A 38 -24.97 7.92 -3.19
N ALA A 39 -24.33 6.92 -2.58
CA ALA A 39 -24.78 6.37 -1.29
C ALA A 39 -24.26 7.17 -0.08
N GLY A 40 -23.17 7.92 -0.24
CA GLY A 40 -22.55 8.68 0.85
C GLY A 40 -23.22 10.02 1.14
N LYS A 41 -23.43 10.32 2.43
CA LYS A 41 -24.11 11.56 2.90
C LYS A 41 -23.27 12.84 2.73
N GLU A 42 -21.94 12.70 2.69
CA GLU A 42 -20.95 13.79 2.63
C GLU A 42 -20.39 14.02 1.21
N ASN A 43 -20.80 13.22 0.23
CA ASN A 43 -20.29 13.30 -1.14
C ASN A 43 -21.13 14.24 -2.02
N LEU A 44 -20.54 14.68 -3.13
CA LEU A 44 -21.25 15.44 -4.15
C LEU A 44 -22.33 14.56 -4.79
N GLY A 45 -23.55 15.09 -4.88
CA GLY A 45 -24.71 14.40 -5.44
C GLY A 45 -26.00 14.74 -4.72
N SER A 46 -27.09 14.22 -5.26
CA SER A 46 -28.35 14.16 -4.51
C SER A 46 -28.23 13.20 -3.33
N LYS A 47 -28.99 13.48 -2.28
CA LYS A 47 -29.11 12.63 -1.10
C LYS A 47 -30.26 11.63 -1.19
N ASP A 48 -30.83 11.41 -2.38
CA ASP A 48 -31.96 10.51 -2.64
C ASP A 48 -31.69 9.07 -2.14
N ILE A 49 -30.56 8.48 -2.51
CA ILE A 49 -30.15 7.16 -2.01
C ILE A 49 -29.53 7.25 -0.60
N ALA A 50 -28.71 8.28 -0.34
CA ALA A 50 -28.01 8.45 0.94
C ALA A 50 -28.96 8.63 2.16
N LEU A 51 -30.19 9.09 1.93
CA LEU A 51 -31.22 9.27 2.97
C LEU A 51 -32.31 8.17 2.93
N MET A 52 -32.17 7.16 2.08
CA MET A 52 -33.12 6.06 1.95
C MET A 52 -33.37 5.34 3.28
N GLU A 53 -32.32 5.19 4.10
CA GLU A 53 -32.41 4.63 5.46
C GLU A 53 -33.54 5.27 6.28
N SER A 54 -33.64 6.60 6.26
CA SER A 54 -34.66 7.34 7.03
C SER A 54 -36.09 7.02 6.58
N TYR A 55 -36.28 6.71 5.31
CA TYR A 55 -37.57 6.29 4.76
C TYR A 55 -37.86 4.83 5.07
N LEU A 56 -36.85 3.97 4.98
CA LEU A 56 -37.00 2.53 5.13
C LEU A 56 -37.15 2.08 6.58
N THR A 57 -36.39 2.65 7.52
CA THR A 57 -36.42 2.26 8.94
C THR A 57 -37.84 2.12 9.53
N PRO A 58 -38.78 3.08 9.35
CA PRO A 58 -40.14 2.93 9.89
C PRO A 58 -40.98 1.83 9.20
N LEU A 59 -40.56 1.36 8.02
CA LEU A 59 -41.22 0.31 7.23
C LEU A 59 -40.58 -1.07 7.43
N MET A 60 -39.41 -1.12 8.06
CA MET A 60 -38.69 -2.37 8.28
C MET A 60 -39.44 -3.23 9.31
N THR A 61 -39.78 -4.45 8.92
CA THR A 61 -40.45 -5.45 9.76
C THR A 61 -39.62 -6.72 9.85
N GLY A 62 -40.05 -7.71 10.63
CA GLY A 62 -39.45 -9.05 10.59
C GLY A 62 -39.74 -9.85 9.30
N VAL A 63 -40.54 -9.28 8.37
CA VAL A 63 -40.92 -9.93 7.11
C VAL A 63 -39.97 -9.47 6.00
N PHE A 64 -38.94 -10.28 5.74
CA PHE A 64 -37.85 -9.95 4.81
C PHE A 64 -38.32 -9.61 3.38
N ASP A 65 -39.34 -10.31 2.87
CA ASP A 65 -39.90 -10.02 1.53
C ASP A 65 -40.53 -8.63 1.43
N ASN A 66 -41.20 -8.17 2.51
CA ASN A 66 -41.78 -6.83 2.54
C ASN A 66 -40.67 -5.78 2.59
N ASN A 67 -39.65 -6.00 3.41
CA ASN A 67 -38.49 -5.11 3.50
C ASN A 67 -37.83 -4.95 2.12
N TRP A 68 -37.62 -6.07 1.42
CA TRP A 68 -37.07 -6.08 0.07
C TRP A 68 -37.94 -5.28 -0.90
N ARG A 69 -39.26 -5.49 -0.91
CA ARG A 69 -40.20 -4.73 -1.77
C ARG A 69 -40.18 -3.24 -1.47
N HIS A 70 -40.10 -2.83 -0.20
CA HIS A 70 -40.00 -1.41 0.15
C HIS A 70 -38.71 -0.77 -0.37
N ALA A 71 -37.58 -1.46 -0.25
CA ALA A 71 -36.31 -0.99 -0.79
C ALA A 71 -36.32 -0.90 -2.33
N GLU A 72 -36.88 -1.90 -3.02
CA GLU A 72 -37.03 -1.87 -4.47
C GLU A 72 -37.94 -0.73 -4.93
N HIS A 73 -39.12 -0.57 -4.30
CA HIS A 73 -40.09 0.45 -4.65
C HIS A 73 -39.47 1.84 -4.53
N TYR A 74 -38.78 2.11 -3.42
CA TYR A 74 -38.10 3.39 -3.22
C TYR A 74 -37.01 3.61 -4.28
N THR A 75 -36.21 2.60 -4.59
CA THR A 75 -35.16 2.68 -5.62
C THR A 75 -35.74 2.96 -7.01
N LYS A 76 -36.83 2.29 -7.39
CA LYS A 76 -37.56 2.54 -8.63
C LYS A 76 -38.13 3.97 -8.66
N CYS A 77 -38.64 4.49 -7.55
CA CYS A 77 -39.07 5.89 -7.44
C CYS A 77 -37.91 6.87 -7.67
N ALA A 78 -36.71 6.57 -7.13
CA ALA A 78 -35.52 7.39 -7.35
C ALA A 78 -35.10 7.41 -8.83
N LEU A 79 -35.13 6.25 -9.48
CA LEU A 79 -34.90 6.13 -10.91
C LEU A 79 -35.94 6.92 -11.72
N LEU A 80 -37.22 6.78 -11.40
CA LEU A 80 -38.30 7.50 -12.08
C LEU A 80 -38.15 9.02 -11.93
N ALA A 81 -37.83 9.50 -10.72
CA ALA A 81 -37.61 10.92 -10.46
C ALA A 81 -36.53 11.50 -11.41
N ARG A 82 -35.41 10.79 -11.57
CA ARG A 82 -34.33 11.17 -12.49
C ARG A 82 -34.80 11.22 -13.94
N LEU A 83 -35.52 10.19 -14.39
CA LEU A 83 -36.02 10.09 -15.76
C LEU A 83 -37.04 11.21 -16.09
N LEU A 84 -37.97 11.50 -15.18
CA LEU A 84 -38.96 12.56 -15.37
C LEU A 84 -38.31 13.95 -15.46
N ILE A 85 -37.35 14.23 -14.57
CA ILE A 85 -36.61 15.50 -14.60
C ILE A 85 -35.78 15.60 -15.88
N LEU A 86 -35.11 14.53 -16.30
CA LEU A 86 -34.35 14.50 -17.55
C LEU A 86 -35.26 14.74 -18.76
N ASP A 87 -36.40 14.05 -18.87
CA ASP A 87 -37.37 14.27 -19.95
C ASP A 87 -37.86 15.71 -19.98
N HIS A 88 -38.14 16.30 -18.81
CA HIS A 88 -38.51 17.70 -18.70
C HIS A 88 -37.40 18.64 -19.24
N CYS A 89 -36.17 18.46 -18.80
CA CYS A 89 -35.04 19.30 -19.23
C CYS A 89 -34.80 19.20 -20.74
N VAL A 90 -34.78 17.99 -21.29
CA VAL A 90 -34.58 17.73 -22.73
C VAL A 90 -35.78 18.23 -23.56
N ALA A 91 -36.99 18.23 -23.02
CA ALA A 91 -38.16 18.81 -23.69
C ALA A 91 -38.11 20.34 -23.70
N LYS A 92 -37.60 20.97 -22.64
CA LYS A 92 -37.58 22.43 -22.48
C LYS A 92 -36.43 23.14 -23.19
N SER A 93 -35.28 22.48 -23.36
CA SER A 93 -34.13 23.10 -24.01
C SER A 93 -33.48 22.19 -25.05
N PRO A 94 -33.49 22.57 -26.34
CA PRO A 94 -32.78 21.81 -27.38
C PRO A 94 -31.24 21.90 -27.23
N SER A 95 -30.73 22.88 -26.46
CA SER A 95 -29.30 23.02 -26.14
C SER A 95 -28.89 22.22 -24.89
N PHE A 96 -29.78 21.40 -24.34
CA PHE A 96 -29.46 20.62 -23.15
C PHE A 96 -28.50 19.48 -23.50
N THR A 97 -27.43 19.34 -22.72
CA THR A 97 -26.34 18.40 -22.99
C THR A 97 -26.15 17.42 -21.84
N PRO A 98 -25.49 16.26 -22.07
CA PRO A 98 -25.13 15.34 -20.99
C PRO A 98 -24.36 16.00 -19.85
N GLN A 99 -23.39 16.88 -20.17
CA GLN A 99 -22.65 17.64 -19.18
C GLN A 99 -23.56 18.49 -18.27
N ARG A 100 -24.55 19.20 -18.84
CA ARG A 100 -25.51 19.98 -18.05
C ARG A 100 -26.36 19.08 -17.17
N TRP A 101 -26.77 17.92 -17.69
CA TRP A 101 -27.50 16.93 -16.91
C TRP A 101 -26.67 16.39 -15.74
N MET A 102 -25.42 15.97 -15.98
CA MET A 102 -24.49 15.56 -14.94
C MET A 102 -24.37 16.62 -13.84
N LEU A 103 -24.16 17.89 -14.21
CA LEU A 103 -24.05 18.98 -13.23
C LEU A 103 -25.30 19.08 -12.35
N ILE A 104 -26.52 19.01 -12.93
CA ILE A 104 -27.75 18.98 -12.14
C ILE A 104 -27.71 17.82 -11.14
N GLN A 105 -27.28 16.63 -11.53
CA GLN A 105 -27.24 15.47 -10.63
C GLN A 105 -26.23 15.60 -9.48
N VAL A 106 -25.11 16.31 -9.69
CA VAL A 106 -23.93 16.29 -8.80
C VAL A 106 -23.81 17.54 -7.92
N VAL A 107 -24.12 18.73 -8.45
CA VAL A 107 -23.86 20.01 -7.75
C VAL A 107 -25.12 20.67 -7.18
N GLN A 108 -26.06 19.86 -6.67
CA GLN A 108 -27.31 20.33 -6.04
C GLN A 108 -27.08 21.43 -4.98
N GLY A 109 -26.02 21.30 -4.16
CA GLY A 109 -25.68 22.30 -3.14
C GLY A 109 -25.31 23.68 -3.71
N ILE A 110 -24.70 23.73 -4.91
CA ILE A 110 -24.38 24.99 -5.59
C ILE A 110 -25.65 25.62 -6.12
N PHE A 111 -26.49 24.85 -6.80
CA PHE A 111 -27.76 25.35 -7.31
C PHE A 111 -28.68 25.85 -6.20
N LYS A 112 -28.69 25.19 -5.04
CA LYS A 112 -29.40 25.65 -3.84
C LYS A 112 -28.98 27.07 -3.44
N LYS A 113 -27.68 27.35 -3.42
CA LYS A 113 -27.15 28.68 -3.09
C LYS A 113 -27.44 29.71 -4.19
N MET A 114 -27.32 29.34 -5.46
CA MET A 114 -27.49 30.30 -6.57
C MET A 114 -28.95 30.68 -6.82
N TYR A 115 -29.89 29.75 -6.65
CA TYR A 115 -31.29 29.94 -7.01
C TYR A 115 -32.23 30.02 -5.80
N ASP A 116 -31.66 30.09 -4.58
CA ASP A 116 -32.41 30.19 -3.32
C ASP A 116 -33.56 29.18 -3.18
N TYR A 117 -33.35 27.95 -3.67
CA TYR A 117 -34.36 26.89 -3.58
C TYR A 117 -34.09 25.99 -2.38
N TYR A 118 -35.12 25.76 -1.57
CA TYR A 118 -35.03 24.89 -0.41
C TYR A 118 -35.24 23.43 -0.80
N GLY A 119 -34.15 22.70 -1.04
CA GLY A 119 -34.20 21.24 -1.04
C GLY A 119 -33.23 20.58 -2.00
N ASP A 120 -33.49 19.30 -2.22
CA ASP A 120 -32.86 18.47 -3.23
C ASP A 120 -34.00 17.98 -4.13
N ILE A 121 -33.99 18.39 -5.40
CA ILE A 121 -35.13 18.16 -6.30
C ILE A 121 -35.38 16.66 -6.52
N PHE A 122 -34.33 15.85 -6.50
CA PHE A 122 -34.41 14.42 -6.75
C PHE A 122 -34.93 13.71 -5.51
N TRP A 123 -34.37 14.00 -4.33
CA TRP A 123 -34.87 13.47 -3.07
C TRP A 123 -36.34 13.84 -2.83
N ASN A 124 -36.70 15.11 -3.03
CA ASN A 124 -38.06 15.59 -2.81
C ASN A 124 -39.07 14.86 -3.71
N LEU A 125 -38.76 14.72 -5.01
CA LEU A 125 -39.63 14.01 -5.94
C LEU A 125 -39.67 12.51 -5.62
N THR A 126 -38.53 11.89 -5.31
CA THR A 126 -38.45 10.48 -4.91
C THR A 126 -39.34 10.19 -3.70
N ALA A 127 -39.25 11.01 -2.66
CA ALA A 127 -40.05 10.85 -1.45
C ALA A 127 -41.56 11.05 -1.69
N GLN A 128 -41.94 11.94 -2.61
CA GLN A 128 -43.34 12.11 -3.01
C GLN A 128 -43.85 10.90 -3.80
N LEU A 129 -43.10 10.43 -4.81
CA LEU A 129 -43.43 9.24 -5.59
C LEU A 129 -43.56 8.00 -4.70
N ALA A 130 -42.60 7.80 -3.79
CA ALA A 130 -42.58 6.65 -2.89
C ALA A 130 -43.77 6.61 -1.91
N ARG A 131 -44.37 7.77 -1.59
CA ARG A 131 -45.55 7.86 -0.71
C ARG A 131 -46.87 7.82 -1.47
N ALA A 132 -46.92 8.41 -2.66
CA ALA A 132 -48.16 8.63 -3.41
C ALA A 132 -48.44 7.54 -4.45
N CYS A 133 -47.41 6.88 -4.98
CA CYS A 133 -47.54 5.94 -6.09
C CYS A 133 -47.33 4.50 -5.61
N ASN A 134 -48.10 3.57 -6.19
CA ASN A 134 -47.85 2.13 -6.04
C ASN A 134 -46.79 1.65 -7.05
N GLU A 135 -46.25 0.46 -6.82
CA GLU A 135 -45.17 -0.10 -7.62
C GLU A 135 -45.52 -0.25 -9.11
N GLN A 136 -46.74 -0.68 -9.44
CA GLN A 136 -47.16 -0.91 -10.82
C GLN A 136 -47.14 0.40 -11.63
N VAL A 137 -47.67 1.49 -11.06
CA VAL A 137 -47.65 2.82 -11.67
C VAL A 137 -46.21 3.27 -11.92
N VAL A 138 -45.33 3.10 -10.93
CA VAL A 138 -43.91 3.49 -11.05
C VAL A 138 -43.22 2.69 -12.17
N ARG A 139 -43.42 1.37 -12.25
CA ARG A 139 -42.83 0.52 -13.30
C ARG A 139 -43.31 0.90 -14.70
N GLU A 140 -44.59 1.26 -14.83
CA GLU A 140 -45.20 1.71 -16.08
C GLU A 140 -44.59 3.04 -16.55
N GLU A 141 -44.52 4.02 -15.65
CA GLU A 141 -43.96 5.34 -15.96
C GLU A 141 -42.46 5.30 -16.25
N ILE A 142 -41.69 4.43 -15.57
CA ILE A 142 -40.29 4.18 -15.93
C ILE A 142 -40.20 3.68 -17.37
N ARG A 143 -40.99 2.67 -17.73
CA ARG A 143 -40.97 2.09 -19.09
C ARG A 143 -41.29 3.13 -20.15
N ASN A 144 -42.35 3.91 -19.93
CA ASN A 144 -42.83 4.90 -20.88
C ASN A 144 -41.83 6.05 -21.04
N THR A 145 -41.34 6.58 -19.92
CA THR A 145 -40.38 7.69 -19.92
C THR A 145 -39.03 7.25 -20.48
N TYR A 146 -38.52 6.09 -20.08
CA TYR A 146 -37.26 5.55 -20.59
C TYR A 146 -37.33 5.28 -22.10
N SER A 147 -38.38 4.60 -22.58
CA SER A 147 -38.54 4.29 -24.02
C SER A 147 -38.62 5.57 -24.87
N LYS A 148 -39.29 6.60 -24.36
CA LYS A 148 -39.37 7.92 -24.99
C LYS A 148 -37.98 8.57 -25.07
N LEU A 149 -37.26 8.60 -23.95
CA LEU A 149 -35.91 9.19 -23.87
C LEU A 149 -34.90 8.43 -24.74
N TYR A 150 -34.93 7.10 -24.71
CA TYR A 150 -34.03 6.23 -25.45
C TYR A 150 -34.09 6.50 -26.95
N LYS A 151 -35.31 6.59 -27.49
CA LYS A 151 -35.54 6.93 -28.90
C LYS A 151 -35.15 8.38 -29.20
N LYS A 152 -35.55 9.32 -28.34
CA LYS A 152 -35.33 10.76 -28.57
C LYS A 152 -33.84 11.14 -28.54
N LEU A 153 -33.07 10.51 -27.67
CA LEU A 153 -31.65 10.80 -27.45
C LEU A 153 -30.72 9.90 -28.28
N GLY A 154 -31.26 8.91 -29.01
CA GLY A 154 -30.47 7.99 -29.84
C GLY A 154 -29.45 7.21 -29.01
N LEU A 155 -29.86 6.69 -27.86
CA LEU A 155 -28.95 6.04 -26.91
C LEU A 155 -28.47 4.68 -27.42
N ASN A 156 -27.18 4.42 -27.25
CA ASN A 156 -26.59 3.08 -27.43
C ASN A 156 -26.44 2.34 -26.10
N VAL A 157 -26.03 3.07 -25.06
CA VAL A 157 -25.91 2.59 -23.68
C VAL A 157 -26.32 3.73 -22.75
N PHE A 158 -27.12 3.42 -21.74
CA PHE A 158 -27.51 4.36 -20.69
C PHE A 158 -26.93 3.92 -19.34
N PRO A 159 -25.76 4.46 -18.93
CA PRO A 159 -25.15 4.07 -17.67
C PRO A 159 -25.92 4.61 -16.47
N ILE A 160 -26.04 3.80 -15.43
CA ILE A 160 -26.60 4.15 -14.13
C ILE A 160 -25.51 3.89 -13.08
N PHE A 161 -24.81 4.93 -12.69
CA PHE A 161 -23.76 4.85 -11.67
C PHE A 161 -24.36 4.88 -10.27
N LEU A 162 -23.92 3.96 -9.41
CA LEU A 162 -24.17 3.99 -7.98
C LEU A 162 -22.82 4.14 -7.28
N ASP A 163 -22.44 5.39 -6.99
CA ASP A 163 -21.15 5.70 -6.39
C ASP A 163 -21.16 5.48 -4.86
N GLU A 164 -19.98 5.12 -4.34
CA GLU A 164 -19.76 4.78 -2.93
C GLU A 164 -20.69 3.66 -2.42
N ALA A 165 -21.01 2.71 -3.30
CA ALA A 165 -21.97 1.64 -3.08
C ALA A 165 -21.66 0.77 -1.85
N GLN A 166 -20.39 0.69 -1.43
CA GLN A 166 -20.01 -0.07 -0.25
C GLN A 166 -20.65 0.46 1.05
N ILE A 167 -21.06 1.74 1.10
CA ILE A 167 -21.77 2.31 2.26
C ILE A 167 -23.09 1.57 2.50
N LEU A 168 -23.77 1.14 1.43
CA LEU A 168 -25.04 0.41 1.51
C LEU A 168 -24.89 -1.01 2.07
N GLN A 169 -23.66 -1.50 2.25
CA GLN A 169 -23.41 -2.76 2.93
C GLN A 169 -23.58 -2.67 4.45
N LEU A 170 -23.45 -1.45 4.99
CA LEU A 170 -23.48 -1.20 6.44
C LEU A 170 -24.84 -0.67 6.93
N ILE A 171 -25.77 -0.39 6.01
CA ILE A 171 -27.09 0.18 6.33
C ILE A 171 -28.11 -0.94 6.51
N LEU A 172 -28.89 -0.84 7.58
CA LEU A 172 -29.94 -1.81 7.95
C LEU A 172 -29.44 -3.28 7.94
N PRO A 173 -28.37 -3.60 8.71
CA PRO A 173 -27.86 -4.97 8.76
C PRO A 173 -28.94 -5.93 9.26
N ASN A 174 -28.99 -7.13 8.67
CA ASN A 174 -29.89 -8.23 9.03
C ASN A 174 -31.39 -7.99 8.72
N TYR A 175 -31.74 -6.92 8.00
CA TYR A 175 -33.13 -6.64 7.59
C TYR A 175 -33.51 -7.21 6.22
N PHE A 176 -32.55 -7.75 5.47
CA PHE A 176 -32.78 -8.41 4.19
C PHE A 176 -32.17 -9.80 4.23
N LYS A 177 -32.77 -10.74 3.49
CA LYS A 177 -32.30 -12.12 3.38
C LYS A 177 -32.18 -12.57 1.94
N SER A 178 -31.36 -13.58 1.71
CA SER A 178 -31.29 -14.24 0.42
C SER A 178 -32.65 -14.85 0.07
N ARG A 179 -33.06 -14.72 -1.20
CA ARG A 179 -34.27 -15.37 -1.72
C ARG A 179 -34.09 -16.87 -1.91
N THR A 180 -32.86 -17.37 -1.99
CA THR A 180 -32.56 -18.81 -2.15
C THR A 180 -32.12 -19.49 -0.87
N LEU A 181 -31.44 -18.77 0.02
CA LEU A 181 -30.89 -19.30 1.27
C LEU A 181 -31.38 -18.45 2.43
N THR A 182 -32.53 -18.81 3.00
CA THR A 182 -33.21 -18.04 4.08
C THR A 182 -32.41 -17.90 5.38
N THR A 183 -31.23 -18.52 5.46
CA THR A 183 -30.26 -18.40 6.56
C THR A 183 -29.21 -17.32 6.32
N GLU A 184 -29.11 -16.79 5.10
CA GLU A 184 -28.12 -15.76 4.74
C GLU A 184 -28.74 -14.36 4.76
N ASP A 185 -28.17 -13.49 5.58
CA ASP A 185 -28.49 -12.07 5.61
C ASP A 185 -27.89 -11.36 4.38
N ARG A 186 -28.58 -10.31 3.92
CA ARG A 186 -28.17 -9.51 2.76
C ARG A 186 -28.12 -8.02 3.12
N PRO A 187 -27.16 -7.27 2.55
CA PRO A 187 -27.11 -5.81 2.73
C PRO A 187 -28.19 -5.09 1.92
N LEU A 188 -28.52 -3.85 2.30
CA LEU A 188 -29.40 -2.95 1.55
C LEU A 188 -28.92 -2.70 0.10
N LEU A 189 -27.62 -2.82 -0.16
CA LEU A 189 -27.06 -2.77 -1.51
C LEU A 189 -27.77 -3.73 -2.48
N SER A 190 -28.17 -4.89 -1.99
CA SER A 190 -28.76 -6.01 -2.76
C SER A 190 -30.08 -5.63 -3.45
N PRO A 191 -31.14 -5.23 -2.72
CA PRO A 191 -32.39 -4.82 -3.35
C PRO A 191 -32.23 -3.57 -4.23
N ILE A 192 -31.30 -2.67 -3.90
CA ILE A 192 -31.05 -1.45 -4.71
C ILE A 192 -30.48 -1.85 -6.08
N VAL A 193 -29.40 -2.63 -6.12
CA VAL A 193 -28.80 -3.05 -7.40
C VAL A 193 -29.79 -3.91 -8.19
N HIS A 194 -30.53 -4.80 -7.53
CA HIS A 194 -31.58 -5.59 -8.19
C HIS A 194 -32.63 -4.71 -8.87
N ALA A 195 -33.15 -3.69 -8.18
CA ALA A 195 -34.14 -2.76 -8.73
C ALA A 195 -33.61 -1.90 -9.89
N LEU A 196 -32.32 -1.56 -9.88
CA LEU A 196 -31.69 -0.80 -10.97
C LEU A 196 -31.40 -1.68 -12.20
N VAL A 197 -31.03 -2.95 -12.00
CA VAL A 197 -30.80 -3.90 -13.08
C VAL A 197 -32.14 -4.30 -13.73
N HIS A 198 -33.19 -4.48 -12.92
CA HIS A 198 -34.54 -4.87 -13.36
C HIS A 198 -35.60 -3.80 -13.01
N PRO A 199 -35.51 -2.60 -13.62
CA PRO A 199 -36.45 -1.54 -13.30
C PRO A 199 -37.88 -1.89 -13.75
N THR A 200 -38.01 -2.62 -14.87
CA THR A 200 -39.27 -3.12 -15.45
C THR A 200 -38.97 -4.24 -16.45
N ASP A 201 -39.98 -5.00 -16.88
CA ASP A 201 -39.80 -6.27 -17.63
C ASP A 201 -39.34 -6.09 -19.09
N PHE A 202 -39.20 -4.86 -19.59
CA PHE A 202 -38.96 -4.55 -21.02
C PHE A 202 -38.05 -3.33 -21.25
N VAL A 203 -37.07 -3.09 -20.37
CA VAL A 203 -36.08 -2.00 -20.55
C VAL A 203 -34.72 -2.62 -20.83
N ASP A 204 -34.22 -2.38 -22.05
CA ASP A 204 -32.91 -2.81 -22.52
C ASP A 204 -32.03 -1.59 -22.85
N GLY A 205 -30.71 -1.80 -22.87
CA GLY A 205 -29.75 -0.77 -23.25
C GLY A 205 -29.27 0.13 -22.11
N HIS A 206 -29.58 -0.20 -20.85
CA HIS A 206 -28.94 0.39 -19.67
C HIS A 206 -27.83 -0.50 -19.11
N CYS A 207 -26.91 0.10 -18.37
CA CYS A 207 -25.87 -0.63 -17.64
C CYS A 207 -25.73 -0.04 -16.23
N VAL A 208 -25.94 -0.86 -15.20
CA VAL A 208 -25.77 -0.45 -13.81
C VAL A 208 -24.32 -0.62 -13.40
N VAL A 209 -23.76 0.42 -12.79
CA VAL A 209 -22.35 0.48 -12.42
C VAL A 209 -22.19 0.83 -10.94
N PRO A 210 -22.27 -0.17 -10.03
CA PRO A 210 -21.89 0.06 -8.64
C PRO A 210 -20.37 0.32 -8.55
N CYS A 211 -20.01 1.40 -7.86
CA CYS A 211 -18.64 1.83 -7.67
C CYS A 211 -18.29 1.81 -6.18
N GLY A 212 -17.09 1.35 -5.84
CA GLY A 212 -16.63 1.45 -4.46
C GLY A 212 -15.24 0.92 -4.21
N THR A 213 -14.81 1.09 -2.96
CA THR A 213 -13.46 0.72 -2.51
C THR A 213 -13.40 -0.71 -1.95
N ASP A 214 -14.53 -1.22 -1.50
CA ASP A 214 -14.61 -2.52 -0.84
C ASP A 214 -14.72 -3.67 -1.85
N LEU A 215 -13.93 -4.72 -1.63
CA LEU A 215 -14.10 -5.99 -2.34
C LEU A 215 -15.41 -6.69 -1.91
N GLY A 216 -16.08 -6.24 -0.86
CA GLY A 216 -17.47 -6.57 -0.53
C GLY A 216 -18.42 -6.42 -1.73
N LEU A 217 -18.12 -5.49 -2.65
CA LEU A 217 -18.85 -5.33 -3.92
C LEU A 217 -18.70 -6.52 -4.87
N MET A 218 -17.69 -7.38 -4.67
CA MET A 218 -17.52 -8.63 -5.41
C MET A 218 -18.63 -9.65 -5.08
N PHE A 219 -19.17 -9.63 -3.86
CA PHE A 219 -20.27 -10.51 -3.40
C PHE A 219 -21.66 -10.01 -3.83
N VAL A 220 -21.74 -8.85 -4.50
CA VAL A 220 -22.94 -8.46 -5.26
C VAL A 220 -23.26 -9.55 -6.30
N ARG A 221 -22.25 -10.29 -6.79
CA ARG A 221 -22.40 -11.50 -7.61
C ARG A 221 -23.29 -12.55 -6.94
N ASP A 222 -22.92 -13.02 -5.76
CA ASP A 222 -23.63 -14.12 -5.06
C ASP A 222 -25.04 -13.70 -4.62
N THR A 223 -25.24 -12.39 -4.52
CA THR A 223 -26.52 -11.77 -4.20
C THR A 223 -27.45 -11.67 -5.42
N LEU A 224 -26.91 -11.40 -6.61
CA LEU A 224 -27.69 -11.29 -7.84
C LEU A 224 -27.89 -12.64 -8.53
N LEU A 225 -26.88 -13.52 -8.54
CA LEU A 225 -26.94 -14.85 -9.16
C LEU A 225 -27.84 -15.84 -8.41
N SER A 226 -28.18 -15.59 -7.14
CA SER A 226 -29.20 -16.39 -6.45
C SER A 226 -30.60 -16.18 -7.05
N GLY A 227 -30.88 -15.02 -7.66
CA GLY A 227 -32.16 -14.74 -8.33
C GLY A 227 -32.12 -14.77 -9.86
N ILE A 228 -30.92 -14.71 -10.47
CA ILE A 228 -30.72 -14.55 -11.92
C ILE A 228 -30.09 -15.83 -12.48
N ALA A 229 -30.65 -16.31 -13.60
CA ALA A 229 -30.40 -17.61 -14.23
C ALA A 229 -28.95 -18.16 -14.13
N LYS A 230 -28.88 -19.49 -13.91
CA LYS A 230 -27.69 -20.37 -13.73
C LYS A 230 -26.62 -20.38 -14.86
N GLN A 231 -26.50 -19.34 -15.69
CA GLN A 231 -25.67 -19.37 -16.91
C GLN A 231 -24.57 -18.31 -16.99
N VAL A 232 -24.49 -17.35 -16.07
CA VAL A 232 -23.44 -16.30 -16.09
C VAL A 232 -22.22 -16.76 -15.29
N THR A 233 -21.08 -16.93 -15.96
CA THR A 233 -19.82 -17.39 -15.35
C THR A 233 -18.98 -16.26 -14.74
N SER A 234 -19.09 -15.00 -15.22
CA SER A 234 -18.35 -13.84 -14.68
C SER A 234 -18.98 -12.47 -14.99
N ILE A 235 -19.05 -11.57 -14.00
CA ILE A 235 -19.47 -10.16 -14.20
C ILE A 235 -18.28 -9.33 -14.73
N PRO A 236 -18.45 -8.51 -15.77
CA PRO A 236 -17.42 -7.57 -16.24
C PRO A 236 -16.95 -6.60 -15.15
N ARG A 237 -15.68 -6.22 -15.19
CA ARG A 237 -15.06 -5.39 -14.16
C ARG A 237 -14.21 -4.30 -14.78
N PHE A 238 -14.24 -3.13 -14.18
CA PHE A 238 -13.36 -2.03 -14.53
C PHE A 238 -12.48 -1.66 -13.34
N THR A 239 -11.16 -1.82 -13.52
CA THR A 239 -10.14 -1.55 -12.49
C THR A 239 -9.09 -0.53 -12.96
N ASN A 240 -9.08 -0.19 -14.26
CA ASN A 240 -8.07 0.66 -14.86
C ASN A 240 -8.44 2.14 -14.84
N PHE A 241 -8.44 2.76 -13.65
CA PHE A 241 -8.72 4.19 -13.49
C PHE A 241 -7.53 5.10 -13.87
N GLY A 242 -6.37 4.50 -14.14
CA GLY A 242 -5.11 5.20 -14.37
C GLY A 242 -4.42 5.67 -13.08
N GLY A 243 -3.48 6.58 -13.25
CA GLY A 243 -2.74 7.25 -12.18
C GLY A 243 -1.81 8.31 -12.76
N TRP A 244 -1.12 9.03 -11.88
CA TRP A 244 0.02 9.86 -12.28
C TRP A 244 1.09 8.96 -12.91
N ARG A 245 1.53 9.33 -14.12
CA ARG A 245 2.43 8.53 -14.96
C ARG A 245 3.88 8.95 -14.78
N ASP A 246 4.07 10.26 -14.71
CA ASP A 246 5.35 10.95 -14.67
C ASP A 246 5.10 12.41 -14.23
N THR A 247 6.18 13.16 -14.06
CA THR A 247 6.16 14.58 -13.71
C THR A 247 5.47 15.43 -14.78
N GLU A 248 5.59 15.08 -16.06
CA GLU A 248 4.96 15.81 -17.17
C GLU A 248 3.43 15.73 -17.08
N HIS A 249 2.87 14.55 -16.79
CA HIS A 249 1.43 14.39 -16.58
C HIS A 249 0.92 15.20 -15.38
N VAL A 250 1.73 15.30 -14.31
CA VAL A 250 1.40 16.16 -13.15
C VAL A 250 1.46 17.63 -13.54
N ALA A 251 2.49 18.06 -14.28
CA ALA A 251 2.64 19.44 -14.76
C ALA A 251 1.44 19.88 -15.59
N GLN A 252 1.01 19.07 -16.56
CA GLN A 252 -0.12 19.35 -17.43
C GLN A 252 -1.42 19.60 -16.65
N TYR A 253 -1.64 18.83 -15.58
CA TYR A 253 -2.81 19.03 -14.72
C TYR A 253 -2.66 20.24 -13.80
N ALA A 254 -1.55 20.31 -13.06
CA ALA A 254 -1.39 21.30 -12.00
C ALA A 254 -1.27 22.72 -12.57
N ARG A 255 -0.53 22.92 -13.67
CA ARG A 255 -0.33 24.22 -14.33
C ARG A 255 -1.58 24.78 -14.98
N ALA A 256 -2.58 23.94 -15.24
CA ALA A 256 -3.89 24.42 -15.68
C ALA A 256 -4.67 25.13 -14.56
N ILE A 257 -4.22 25.02 -13.30
CA ILE A 257 -4.94 25.48 -12.10
C ILE A 257 -4.10 26.45 -11.28
N VAL A 258 -2.82 26.14 -11.06
CA VAL A 258 -1.87 26.89 -10.24
C VAL A 258 -0.53 27.00 -10.96
N ASP A 259 0.12 28.16 -10.88
CA ASP A 259 1.45 28.36 -11.47
C ASP A 259 2.51 27.69 -10.58
N LEU A 260 3.16 26.64 -11.09
CA LEU A 260 4.13 25.81 -10.36
C LEU A 260 5.40 25.59 -11.18
N GLU A 261 6.55 25.70 -10.51
CA GLU A 261 7.86 25.43 -11.11
C GLU A 261 8.10 23.93 -11.32
N ASP A 262 9.04 23.56 -12.20
CA ASP A 262 9.35 22.15 -12.46
C ASP A 262 9.85 21.42 -11.19
N ALA A 263 10.53 22.13 -10.29
CA ALA A 263 10.98 21.59 -9.01
C ALA A 263 9.80 21.20 -8.10
N ASP A 264 8.75 22.03 -8.06
CA ASP A 264 7.54 21.77 -7.28
C ASP A 264 6.79 20.54 -7.81
N ILE A 265 6.62 20.47 -9.14
CA ILE A 265 5.99 19.33 -9.81
C ILE A 265 6.75 18.03 -9.53
N THR A 266 8.08 18.10 -9.59
CA THR A 266 8.94 16.95 -9.32
C THR A 266 8.76 16.47 -7.88
N THR A 267 8.72 17.40 -6.92
CA THR A 267 8.53 17.09 -5.50
C THR A 267 7.15 16.48 -5.23
N LEU A 268 6.08 17.04 -5.82
CA LEU A 268 4.72 16.47 -5.72
C LEU A 268 4.66 15.03 -6.23
N TYR A 269 5.25 14.76 -7.40
CA TYR A 269 5.24 13.43 -8.01
C TYR A 269 6.07 12.41 -7.20
N GLN A 270 7.19 12.83 -6.60
CA GLN A 270 8.03 11.96 -5.77
C GLN A 270 7.29 11.47 -4.51
N TYR A 271 6.50 12.34 -3.88
CA TYR A 271 5.74 11.98 -2.67
C TYR A 271 4.48 11.18 -2.99
N PHE A 272 3.79 11.54 -4.07
CA PHE A 272 2.47 11.00 -4.37
C PHE A 272 2.34 10.42 -5.79
N PRO A 273 3.24 9.52 -6.21
CA PRO A 273 3.07 8.81 -7.47
C PRO A 273 1.87 7.86 -7.36
N GLY A 274 1.25 7.54 -8.49
CA GLY A 274 0.14 6.60 -8.52
C GLY A 274 -1.23 7.27 -8.44
N ARG A 275 -1.98 7.09 -7.35
CA ARG A 275 -3.38 7.53 -7.32
C ARG A 275 -3.52 9.06 -7.36
N PHE A 276 -4.64 9.56 -7.92
CA PHE A 276 -4.79 11.00 -8.20
C PHE A 276 -5.00 11.87 -6.96
N ARG A 277 -5.83 11.41 -6.01
CA ARG A 277 -6.35 12.25 -4.92
C ARG A 277 -5.28 12.99 -4.10
N PRO A 278 -4.15 12.40 -3.70
CA PRO A 278 -3.17 13.11 -2.85
C PRO A 278 -2.59 14.36 -3.52
N ILE A 279 -2.17 14.30 -4.79
CA ILE A 279 -1.69 15.49 -5.51
C ILE A 279 -2.82 16.51 -5.69
N VAL A 280 -4.02 16.07 -6.04
CA VAL A 280 -5.19 16.97 -6.16
C VAL A 280 -5.46 17.68 -4.83
N THR A 281 -5.38 16.98 -3.71
CA THR A 281 -5.53 17.58 -2.39
C THR A 281 -4.39 18.54 -2.06
N CYS A 282 -3.14 18.26 -2.45
CA CYS A 282 -2.06 19.25 -2.32
C CYS A 282 -2.40 20.54 -3.09
N ILE A 283 -2.90 20.42 -4.33
CA ILE A 283 -3.32 21.57 -5.14
C ILE A 283 -4.48 22.31 -4.48
N GLU A 284 -5.46 21.61 -3.89
CA GLU A 284 -6.54 22.23 -3.10
C GLU A 284 -5.99 23.09 -1.95
N TRP A 285 -4.96 22.60 -1.23
CA TRP A 285 -4.31 23.37 -0.16
C TRP A 285 -3.49 24.55 -0.68
N ILE A 286 -2.80 24.39 -1.81
CA ILE A 286 -2.06 25.47 -2.47
C ILE A 286 -3.00 26.60 -2.87
N LEU A 287 -4.18 26.27 -3.41
CA LEU A 287 -5.20 27.25 -3.80
C LEU A 287 -5.72 28.10 -2.64
N ILE A 288 -5.66 27.58 -1.41
CA ILE A 288 -6.05 28.33 -0.20
C ILE A 288 -4.88 29.02 0.51
N GLY A 289 -3.69 29.01 -0.11
CA GLY A 289 -2.54 29.81 0.30
C GLY A 289 -1.36 29.06 0.91
N PHE A 290 -1.37 27.71 0.90
CA PHE A 290 -0.21 26.93 1.35
C PHE A 290 0.90 26.99 0.30
N SER A 291 2.16 27.01 0.73
CA SER A 291 3.28 26.66 -0.15
C SER A 291 3.23 25.18 -0.53
N VAL A 292 3.95 24.80 -1.58
CA VAL A 292 4.01 23.41 -2.07
C VAL A 292 4.50 22.46 -0.97
N ASN A 293 5.57 22.83 -0.26
CA ASN A 293 6.12 22.00 0.81
C ASN A 293 5.16 21.88 1.99
N GLU A 294 4.50 22.98 2.40
CA GLU A 294 3.49 22.93 3.46
C GLU A 294 2.31 22.03 3.07
N ALA A 295 1.84 22.10 1.82
CA ALA A 295 0.77 21.24 1.33
C ALA A 295 1.18 19.76 1.32
N ILE A 296 2.40 19.46 0.85
CA ILE A 296 2.95 18.10 0.84
C ILE A 296 3.06 17.56 2.27
N ASP A 297 3.69 18.30 3.17
CA ASP A 297 3.89 17.88 4.57
C ASP A 297 2.56 17.69 5.29
N PHE A 298 1.60 18.58 5.03
CA PHE A 298 0.27 18.48 5.60
C PHE A 298 -0.48 17.23 5.11
N VAL A 299 -0.54 17.00 3.79
CA VAL A 299 -1.21 15.83 3.20
C VAL A 299 -0.50 14.54 3.59
N TRP A 300 0.84 14.52 3.57
CA TRP A 300 1.64 13.39 4.00
C TRP A 300 1.33 13.04 5.46
N GLY A 301 1.41 14.01 6.37
CA GLY A 301 1.09 13.82 7.78
C GLY A 301 -0.36 13.39 8.04
N ILE A 302 -1.32 13.87 7.24
CA ILE A 302 -2.73 13.43 7.28
C ILE A 302 -2.87 11.95 6.91
N VAL A 303 -2.13 11.50 5.90
CA VAL A 303 -2.26 10.15 5.34
C VAL A 303 -1.47 9.13 6.15
N THR A 304 -0.25 9.48 6.60
CA THR A 304 0.72 8.49 7.10
C THR A 304 0.92 8.48 8.61
N ALA A 305 0.49 9.51 9.35
CA ALA A 305 0.79 9.65 10.77
C ALA A 305 -0.42 9.31 11.67
N PRO A 306 -0.20 8.89 12.94
CA PRO A 306 -1.25 8.79 13.92
C PRO A 306 -1.86 10.17 14.20
N ARG A 307 -3.18 10.28 14.01
CA ARG A 307 -3.99 11.45 14.38
C ARG A 307 -5.19 11.03 15.20
N THR A 308 -5.84 11.98 15.87
CA THR A 308 -7.06 11.66 16.62
C THR A 308 -8.17 11.23 15.64
N PRO A 309 -9.12 10.35 16.04
CA PRO A 309 -10.22 9.92 15.17
C PRO A 309 -11.07 11.08 14.64
N GLU A 310 -11.16 12.17 15.41
CA GLU A 310 -11.87 13.40 15.06
C GLU A 310 -11.19 14.17 13.92
N GLU A 311 -9.87 14.00 13.76
CA GLU A 311 -9.07 14.76 12.80
C GLU A 311 -9.01 14.13 11.40
N ASN A 312 -9.08 12.80 11.24
CA ASN A 312 -9.16 12.18 9.91
C ASN A 312 -9.48 10.67 9.88
N LEU A 313 -10.76 10.29 9.83
CA LEU A 313 -11.19 8.89 9.63
C LEU A 313 -10.74 8.28 8.29
N GLN A 314 -10.39 9.09 7.28
CA GLN A 314 -9.96 8.63 5.96
C GLN A 314 -8.43 8.48 5.82
N SER A 315 -7.67 8.80 6.87
CA SER A 315 -6.22 8.62 6.93
C SER A 315 -5.86 7.15 6.66
N LEU A 316 -4.91 6.89 5.78
CA LEU A 316 -4.46 5.53 5.53
C LEU A 316 -3.93 4.88 6.82
N PHE A 317 -3.15 5.61 7.62
CA PHE A 317 -2.72 5.15 8.93
C PHE A 317 -3.91 4.72 9.80
N TYR A 318 -4.96 5.54 9.88
CA TYR A 318 -6.14 5.21 10.69
C TYR A 318 -6.88 3.97 10.17
N GLN A 319 -6.97 3.80 8.85
CA GLN A 319 -7.56 2.61 8.23
C GLN A 319 -6.77 1.34 8.61
N LEU A 320 -5.44 1.42 8.61
CA LEU A 320 -4.56 0.31 9.00
C LEU A 320 -4.60 0.04 10.51
N ASP A 321 -4.56 1.08 11.35
CA ASP A 321 -4.69 0.98 12.80
C ASP A 321 -6.02 0.37 13.23
N GLY A 322 -7.10 0.66 12.49
CA GLY A 322 -8.42 0.08 12.70
C GLY A 322 -8.42 -1.44 12.66
N VAL A 323 -7.58 -2.07 11.85
CA VAL A 323 -7.41 -3.53 11.81
C VAL A 323 -6.84 -4.04 13.13
N VAL A 324 -5.78 -3.38 13.63
CA VAL A 324 -5.10 -3.80 14.87
C VAL A 324 -5.93 -3.50 16.11
N ALA A 325 -6.71 -2.42 16.08
CA ALA A 325 -7.60 -2.02 17.16
C ALA A 325 -8.96 -2.75 17.15
N GLY A 326 -9.18 -3.70 16.22
CA GLY A 326 -10.44 -4.43 16.11
C GLY A 326 -11.63 -3.60 15.62
N ARG A 327 -11.40 -2.38 15.12
CA ARG A 327 -12.42 -1.54 14.45
C ARG A 327 -12.69 -1.99 13.02
N ARG A 328 -11.80 -2.81 12.45
CA ARG A 328 -11.92 -3.44 11.13
C ARG A 328 -11.59 -4.92 11.23
N PRO A 329 -12.10 -5.76 10.30
CA PRO A 329 -11.73 -7.16 10.25
C PRO A 329 -10.21 -7.34 10.17
N ASN A 330 -9.66 -8.12 11.10
CA ASN A 330 -8.27 -8.56 11.08
C ASN A 330 -8.08 -9.89 10.34
N PHE A 331 -9.17 -10.56 10.00
CA PHE A 331 -9.22 -11.71 9.13
C PHE A 331 -10.17 -11.44 7.97
N VAL A 332 -9.77 -11.91 6.81
CA VAL A 332 -10.54 -11.89 5.57
C VAL A 332 -10.42 -13.28 4.96
N ASN A 333 -11.53 -14.01 4.81
CA ASN A 333 -11.54 -15.39 4.29
C ASN A 333 -10.37 -16.21 4.84
N TRP A 334 -10.28 -16.26 6.17
CA TRP A 334 -9.24 -16.99 6.93
C TRP A 334 -7.80 -16.45 6.78
N THR A 335 -7.60 -15.39 6.00
CA THR A 335 -6.32 -14.72 5.83
C THR A 335 -6.16 -13.61 6.86
N SER A 336 -5.10 -13.67 7.67
CA SER A 336 -4.75 -12.60 8.61
C SER A 336 -4.24 -11.36 7.87
N VAL A 337 -5.03 -10.29 7.91
CA VAL A 337 -4.66 -8.98 7.33
C VAL A 337 -3.39 -8.43 7.98
N LEU A 338 -3.23 -8.65 9.29
CA LEU A 338 -2.06 -8.18 10.03
C LEU A 338 -0.78 -8.90 9.58
N GLU A 339 -0.85 -10.21 9.33
CA GLU A 339 0.30 -10.97 8.82
C GLU A 339 0.66 -10.56 7.38
N LEU A 340 -0.34 -10.27 6.53
CA LEU A 340 -0.09 -9.70 5.21
C LEU A 340 0.61 -8.34 5.31
N PHE A 341 0.15 -7.46 6.20
CA PHE A 341 0.75 -6.15 6.44
C PHE A 341 2.20 -6.26 6.91
N LYS A 342 2.49 -7.19 7.83
CA LYS A 342 3.86 -7.49 8.23
C LYS A 342 4.70 -7.97 7.06
N SER A 343 4.18 -8.88 6.23
CA SER A 343 4.87 -9.38 5.03
C SER A 343 5.20 -8.26 4.03
N VAL A 344 4.26 -7.34 3.78
CA VAL A 344 4.49 -6.17 2.91
C VAL A 344 5.57 -5.27 3.49
N ALA A 345 5.46 -4.93 4.78
CA ALA A 345 6.44 -4.10 5.45
C ALA A 345 7.82 -4.77 5.43
N LEU A 346 7.88 -6.07 5.68
CA LEU A 346 9.12 -6.83 5.64
C LEU A 346 9.74 -6.85 4.23
N SER A 347 8.94 -7.12 3.21
CA SER A 347 9.37 -7.11 1.81
C SER A 347 9.86 -5.74 1.36
N HIS A 348 9.18 -4.66 1.76
CA HIS A 348 9.57 -3.33 1.33
C HIS A 348 10.79 -2.81 2.11
N PHE A 349 10.70 -2.77 3.44
CA PHE A 349 11.77 -2.20 4.29
C PHE A 349 13.03 -3.05 4.34
N TYR A 350 12.94 -4.34 4.01
CA TYR A 350 14.08 -5.25 4.09
C TYR A 350 14.35 -6.03 2.80
N ALA A 351 13.71 -5.70 1.69
CA ALA A 351 14.11 -6.19 0.37
C ALA A 351 13.97 -5.14 -0.74
N GLY A 352 13.55 -3.90 -0.42
CA GLY A 352 13.38 -2.81 -1.39
C GLY A 352 12.38 -3.13 -2.50
N SER A 353 11.54 -4.14 -2.31
CA SER A 353 10.71 -4.71 -3.37
C SER A 353 9.26 -4.24 -3.27
N SER A 354 8.62 -3.98 -4.42
CA SER A 354 7.17 -3.81 -4.50
C SER A 354 6.48 -5.13 -4.15
N HIS A 355 5.30 -5.06 -3.55
CA HIS A 355 4.55 -6.25 -3.13
C HIS A 355 3.32 -6.45 -4.02
N ILE A 356 3.04 -7.69 -4.42
CA ILE A 356 1.84 -8.03 -5.19
C ILE A 356 1.03 -9.13 -4.52
N PHE A 357 -0.28 -9.00 -4.59
CA PHE A 357 -1.22 -10.01 -4.15
C PHE A 357 -2.10 -10.44 -5.32
N THR A 358 -2.23 -11.75 -5.44
CA THR A 358 -2.96 -12.42 -6.53
C THR A 358 -4.12 -13.26 -6.02
N ASN A 359 -4.12 -13.57 -4.71
CA ASN A 359 -5.20 -14.29 -4.06
C ASN A 359 -6.32 -13.30 -3.73
N SER A 360 -7.56 -13.64 -4.03
CA SER A 360 -8.73 -12.79 -3.81
C SER A 360 -8.90 -12.32 -2.37
N ALA A 361 -8.71 -13.23 -1.40
CA ALA A 361 -8.78 -12.91 0.02
C ALA A 361 -7.70 -11.89 0.41
N GLN A 362 -6.48 -12.06 -0.12
CA GLN A 362 -5.39 -11.12 0.13
C GLN A 362 -5.62 -9.76 -0.53
N MET A 363 -6.32 -9.71 -1.66
CA MET A 363 -6.61 -8.47 -2.36
C MET A 363 -7.59 -7.56 -1.59
N GLU A 364 -8.25 -8.02 -0.53
CA GLU A 364 -9.13 -7.17 0.29
C GLU A 364 -8.41 -6.00 0.96
N ILE A 365 -7.09 -6.06 1.07
CA ILE A 365 -6.27 -4.91 1.49
C ILE A 365 -6.43 -3.67 0.59
N VAL A 366 -6.95 -3.83 -0.64
CA VAL A 366 -7.37 -2.73 -1.52
C VAL A 366 -8.47 -1.90 -0.83
N GLY A 367 -9.40 -2.56 -0.14
CA GLY A 367 -10.45 -1.93 0.66
C GLY A 367 -9.90 -1.11 1.83
N LEU A 368 -8.70 -1.46 2.31
CA LEU A 368 -7.99 -0.74 3.36
C LEU A 368 -7.17 0.44 2.81
N GLY A 369 -7.15 0.62 1.49
CA GLY A 369 -6.42 1.69 0.82
C GLY A 369 -4.91 1.45 0.68
N LEU A 370 -4.40 0.27 1.05
CA LEU A 370 -2.97 -0.05 1.06
C LEU A 370 -2.42 -0.39 -0.34
N ALA A 371 -3.21 -1.02 -1.20
CA ALA A 371 -2.75 -1.58 -2.48
C ALA A 371 -3.66 -1.18 -3.65
N ARG A 372 -3.12 -0.87 -4.83
CA ARG A 372 -3.91 -0.56 -6.03
C ARG A 372 -4.15 -1.78 -6.91
N LEU A 373 -5.29 -1.85 -7.56
CA LEU A 373 -5.57 -2.92 -8.54
C LEU A 373 -4.89 -2.62 -9.88
N ARG A 374 -4.28 -3.65 -10.48
CA ARG A 374 -3.69 -3.63 -11.81
C ARG A 374 -3.89 -4.97 -12.53
N THR A 375 -3.99 -4.91 -13.86
CA THR A 375 -3.96 -6.10 -14.70
C THR A 375 -2.55 -6.28 -15.26
N LEU A 376 -1.93 -7.44 -15.03
CA LEU A 376 -0.56 -7.75 -15.46
C LEU A 376 -0.52 -9.03 -16.30
N PRO A 377 0.44 -9.17 -17.25
CA PRO A 377 0.73 -10.44 -17.90
C PRO A 377 1.14 -11.51 -16.88
N ILE A 378 0.65 -12.75 -17.05
CA ILE A 378 0.89 -13.87 -16.12
C ILE A 378 2.39 -14.10 -15.86
N ALA A 379 3.22 -14.02 -16.91
CA ALA A 379 4.68 -14.17 -16.77
C ALA A 379 5.30 -13.14 -15.81
N LYS A 380 4.83 -11.89 -15.83
CA LYS A 380 5.32 -10.85 -14.91
C LYS A 380 4.89 -11.14 -13.48
N THR A 381 3.67 -11.63 -13.29
CA THR A 381 3.16 -12.03 -11.97
C THR A 381 4.00 -13.16 -11.37
N ASN A 382 4.33 -14.18 -12.16
CA ASN A 382 5.13 -15.31 -11.69
C ASN A 382 6.55 -14.90 -11.29
N ILE A 383 7.20 -14.04 -12.10
CA ILE A 383 8.54 -13.51 -11.78
C ILE A 383 8.52 -12.73 -10.45
N LEU A 384 7.52 -11.87 -10.25
CA LEU A 384 7.38 -11.08 -9.02
C LEU A 384 7.10 -11.95 -7.79
N ARG A 385 6.26 -12.98 -7.91
CA ARG A 385 6.00 -13.95 -6.82
C ARG A 385 7.28 -14.68 -6.40
N MET A 386 8.08 -15.13 -7.37
CA MET A 386 9.34 -15.82 -7.08
C MET A 386 10.31 -14.92 -6.29
N ASN A 387 10.42 -13.64 -6.67
CA ASN A 387 11.24 -12.66 -5.95
C ASN A 387 10.75 -12.44 -4.51
N LEU A 388 9.43 -12.44 -4.29
CA LEU A 388 8.83 -12.30 -2.96
C LEU A 388 9.15 -13.49 -2.05
N SER A 389 9.02 -14.72 -2.56
CA SER A 389 9.33 -15.94 -1.83
C SER A 389 10.79 -15.98 -1.38
N LEU A 390 11.72 -15.61 -2.27
CA LEU A 390 13.13 -15.46 -1.94
C LEU A 390 13.36 -14.40 -0.84
N ALA A 391 12.66 -13.27 -0.89
CA ALA A 391 12.79 -12.18 0.09
C ALA A 391 12.31 -12.56 1.50
N LEU A 392 11.29 -13.42 1.59
CA LEU A 392 10.70 -13.91 2.84
C LEU A 392 11.38 -15.16 3.39
N GLY A 393 12.35 -15.73 2.67
CA GLY A 393 13.12 -16.90 3.13
C GLY A 393 12.28 -18.17 3.27
N ARG A 394 11.15 -18.26 2.54
CA ARG A 394 10.25 -19.42 2.50
C ARG A 394 9.77 -19.59 1.06
N GLU A 395 9.82 -20.80 0.53
CA GLU A 395 8.96 -21.17 -0.60
C GLU A 395 7.51 -20.95 -0.16
N ILE A 396 6.81 -20.05 -0.82
CA ILE A 396 5.35 -19.97 -0.69
C ILE A 396 4.86 -21.15 -1.52
N ASP A 397 4.80 -22.30 -0.88
CA ASP A 397 4.08 -23.42 -1.41
C ASP A 397 2.59 -23.03 -1.42
N GLU A 398 1.98 -23.07 -2.61
CA GLU A 398 0.58 -22.67 -2.82
C GLU A 398 -0.37 -23.56 -1.99
N ASP A 399 0.12 -24.69 -1.46
CA ASP A 399 -0.63 -25.69 -0.68
C ASP A 399 -0.42 -25.62 0.85
N THR A 400 0.47 -24.77 1.40
CA THR A 400 0.76 -24.73 2.87
C THR A 400 0.13 -23.57 3.64
N LEU A 401 -0.73 -22.78 3.00
CA LEU A 401 -1.80 -22.08 3.72
C LEU A 401 -2.83 -23.14 4.10
N MET A 402 -2.71 -23.68 5.32
CA MET A 402 -3.65 -24.62 5.95
C MET A 402 -5.04 -24.54 5.34
N GLU A 403 -5.37 -25.51 4.48
CA GLU A 403 -6.74 -25.84 4.13
C GLU A 403 -7.49 -26.11 5.44
N SER A 404 -8.30 -25.14 5.89
CA SER A 404 -9.50 -25.54 6.61
C SER A 404 -10.38 -26.23 5.59
N VAL A 405 -10.41 -27.56 5.66
CA VAL A 405 -11.35 -28.42 4.95
C VAL A 405 -12.77 -27.97 5.29
N VAL A 406 -13.30 -27.04 4.50
CA VAL A 406 -14.71 -26.94 4.16
C VAL A 406 -14.72 -26.49 2.70
N ALA A 407 -15.28 -27.33 1.84
CA ALA A 407 -15.44 -27.04 0.43
C ALA A 407 -16.17 -25.70 0.25
N GLU A 408 -15.45 -24.68 -0.19
CA GLU A 408 -16.05 -23.45 -0.68
C GLU A 408 -15.73 -23.34 -2.17
N GLU A 409 -16.77 -22.98 -2.93
CA GLU A 409 -16.80 -22.95 -4.39
C GLU A 409 -15.60 -22.20 -5.00
N PRO A 410 -15.14 -22.58 -6.20
CA PRO A 410 -14.03 -21.90 -6.86
C PRO A 410 -14.33 -20.40 -7.01
N ALA A 411 -13.48 -19.58 -6.38
CA ALA A 411 -13.46 -18.15 -6.57
C ALA A 411 -13.48 -17.81 -8.08
N PRO A 412 -14.12 -16.70 -8.51
CA PRO A 412 -14.14 -16.32 -9.92
C PRO A 412 -12.71 -16.22 -10.44
N SER A 413 -12.38 -16.98 -11.48
CA SER A 413 -11.02 -17.00 -12.04
C SER A 413 -10.60 -15.59 -12.45
N PHE A 414 -9.58 -15.04 -11.80
CA PHE A 414 -9.05 -13.68 -12.04
C PHE A 414 -8.14 -13.58 -13.27
N SER A 415 -8.19 -14.57 -14.15
CA SER A 415 -7.34 -14.71 -15.32
C SER A 415 -8.16 -14.93 -16.58
N ASP A 416 -7.83 -14.19 -17.64
CA ASP A 416 -8.41 -14.36 -18.97
C ASP A 416 -7.50 -15.20 -19.90
N GLY A 417 -6.60 -16.00 -19.33
CA GLY A 417 -5.63 -16.84 -20.03
C GLY A 417 -4.35 -16.12 -20.47
N SER A 418 -4.32 -14.77 -20.47
CA SER A 418 -3.13 -13.98 -20.85
C SER A 418 -2.71 -12.96 -19.78
N THR A 419 -3.67 -12.48 -19.00
CA THR A 419 -3.45 -11.51 -17.94
C THR A 419 -4.11 -11.94 -16.63
N GLN A 420 -3.65 -11.34 -15.53
CA GLN A 420 -4.13 -11.60 -14.18
C GLN A 420 -4.35 -10.27 -13.45
N LEU A 421 -5.47 -10.14 -12.76
CA LEU A 421 -5.73 -9.03 -11.85
C LEU A 421 -4.93 -9.22 -10.56
N VAL A 422 -4.21 -8.18 -10.14
CA VAL A 422 -3.39 -8.18 -8.92
C VAL A 422 -3.62 -6.91 -8.09
N ALA A 423 -3.42 -7.00 -6.78
CA ALA A 423 -3.26 -5.83 -5.92
C ALA A 423 -1.77 -5.53 -5.75
N PHE A 424 -1.36 -4.28 -5.99
CA PHE A 424 0.02 -3.84 -6.09
C PHE A 424 0.30 -2.77 -5.02
N VAL A 425 1.30 -2.99 -4.17
CA VAL A 425 1.75 -2.04 -3.14
C VAL A 425 3.09 -1.45 -3.57
N ASP A 426 3.04 -0.21 -4.05
CA ASP A 426 4.20 0.54 -4.55
C ASP A 426 4.18 2.03 -4.22
N GLU A 427 3.10 2.53 -3.62
CA GLU A 427 2.96 3.96 -3.35
C GLU A 427 3.76 4.34 -2.09
N PRO A 428 4.67 5.35 -2.14
CA PRO A 428 5.48 5.79 -1.01
C PRO A 428 4.65 6.09 0.24
N MET A 429 3.53 6.80 0.09
CA MET A 429 2.64 7.10 1.22
C MET A 429 2.03 5.85 1.86
N ALA A 430 1.78 4.80 1.08
CA ALA A 430 1.19 3.56 1.59
C ALA A 430 2.19 2.76 2.42
N LEU A 431 3.42 2.71 1.92
CA LEU A 431 4.55 2.10 2.59
C LEU A 431 4.93 2.88 3.85
N ALA A 432 4.95 4.21 3.80
CA ALA A 432 5.21 5.06 4.95
C ALA A 432 4.15 4.94 6.05
N ALA A 433 2.86 4.90 5.69
CA ALA A 433 1.78 4.66 6.66
C ALA A 433 1.96 3.30 7.37
N LEU A 434 2.31 2.27 6.60
CA LEU A 434 2.59 0.92 7.11
C LEU A 434 3.82 0.88 8.02
N TYR A 435 4.90 1.58 7.65
CA TYR A 435 6.09 1.75 8.46
C TYR A 435 5.75 2.37 9.82
N ASN A 436 5.07 3.52 9.79
CA ASN A 436 4.73 4.27 10.98
C ASN A 436 3.88 3.43 11.94
N LEU A 437 2.94 2.63 11.41
CA LEU A 437 2.12 1.73 12.21
C LEU A 437 2.97 0.74 13.02
N PHE A 438 3.92 0.07 12.36
CA PHE A 438 4.68 -0.98 13.02
C PHE A 438 5.85 -0.45 13.85
N VAL A 439 6.46 0.67 13.47
CA VAL A 439 7.53 1.31 14.24
C VAL A 439 7.00 1.84 15.56
N GLN A 440 5.84 2.51 15.55
CA GLN A 440 5.19 2.99 16.78
C GLN A 440 4.94 1.84 17.77
N ARG A 441 4.78 0.62 17.27
CA ARG A 441 4.46 -0.58 18.05
C ARG A 441 5.65 -1.50 18.32
N LYS A 442 6.87 -1.15 17.89
CA LYS A 442 8.07 -2.03 17.91
C LYS A 442 7.82 -3.43 17.29
N ALA A 443 6.85 -3.52 16.38
CA ALA A 443 6.34 -4.79 15.90
C ALA A 443 7.20 -5.38 14.77
N LEU A 444 7.83 -4.54 13.94
CA LEU A 444 8.68 -4.98 12.83
C LEU A 444 9.92 -5.73 13.31
N SER A 445 10.61 -5.19 14.31
CA SER A 445 11.81 -5.81 14.83
C SER A 445 11.50 -7.07 15.62
N GLN A 446 10.41 -7.09 16.38
CA GLN A 446 9.93 -8.32 17.02
C GLN A 446 9.56 -9.40 15.99
N GLU A 447 8.94 -9.03 14.88
CA GLU A 447 8.61 -9.98 13.81
C GLU A 447 9.85 -10.58 13.17
N ILE A 448 10.91 -9.80 12.94
CA ILE A 448 12.19 -10.33 12.46
C ILE A 448 12.73 -11.40 13.43
N LEU A 449 12.71 -11.12 14.74
CA LEU A 449 13.15 -12.09 15.75
C LEU A 449 12.28 -13.34 15.74
N THR A 450 10.96 -13.22 15.59
CA THR A 450 10.04 -14.36 15.45
C THR A 450 10.37 -15.20 14.21
N LEU A 451 10.60 -14.57 13.05
CA LEU A 451 11.00 -15.26 11.82
C LEU A 451 12.36 -15.95 11.95
N MET A 452 13.31 -15.31 12.64
CA MET A 452 14.61 -15.91 12.96
C MET A 452 14.45 -17.16 13.81
N ALA A 453 13.60 -17.13 14.84
CA ALA A 453 13.33 -18.28 15.70
C ALA A 453 12.63 -19.44 14.98
N ALA A 454 11.74 -19.13 14.04
CA ALA A 454 11.04 -20.14 13.25
C ALA A 454 11.92 -20.77 12.16
N SER A 455 12.93 -20.05 11.67
CA SER A 455 13.80 -20.53 10.59
C SER A 455 14.75 -21.63 11.07
N LYS A 456 14.76 -22.75 10.33
CA LYS A 456 15.74 -23.84 10.52
C LYS A 456 17.01 -23.65 9.67
N ASP A 457 17.00 -22.73 8.71
CA ASP A 457 18.15 -22.45 7.85
C ASP A 457 19.09 -21.42 8.51
N PRO A 458 20.35 -21.78 8.83
CA PRO A 458 21.32 -20.86 9.39
C PRO A 458 21.63 -19.65 8.49
N SER A 459 21.51 -19.79 7.16
CA SER A 459 21.74 -18.70 6.21
C SER A 459 20.63 -17.65 6.30
N ALA A 460 19.37 -18.10 6.28
CA ALA A 460 18.21 -17.25 6.50
C ALA A 460 18.25 -16.55 7.87
N GLN A 461 18.63 -17.25 8.95
CA GLN A 461 18.82 -16.63 10.27
C GLN A 461 19.87 -15.50 10.24
N GLY A 462 20.99 -15.71 9.55
CA GLY A 462 22.04 -14.69 9.40
C GLY A 462 21.55 -13.48 8.61
N THR A 463 20.82 -13.70 7.53
CA THR A 463 20.25 -12.64 6.68
C THR A 463 19.23 -11.80 7.44
N LEU A 464 18.34 -12.44 8.20
CA LEU A 464 17.37 -11.76 9.06
C LEU A 464 18.04 -10.96 10.18
N TRP A 465 19.15 -11.46 10.73
CA TRP A 465 19.89 -10.72 11.74
C TRP A 465 20.56 -9.45 11.19
N GLN A 466 21.13 -9.52 9.97
CA GLN A 466 21.65 -8.35 9.27
C GLN A 466 20.58 -7.26 9.09
N ARG A 467 19.33 -7.68 8.85
CA ARG A 467 18.15 -6.81 8.73
C ARG A 467 17.71 -6.19 10.06
N TYR A 468 17.95 -6.86 11.19
CA TYR A 468 17.62 -6.35 12.53
C TYR A 468 18.63 -5.30 13.05
N LEU A 469 19.93 -5.48 12.76
CA LEU A 469 21.02 -4.66 13.30
C LEU A 469 20.91 -3.14 13.11
N PRO A 470 20.28 -2.60 12.05
CA PRO A 470 19.97 -1.18 11.96
C PRO A 470 19.29 -0.58 13.21
N GLU A 471 18.42 -1.33 13.91
CA GLU A 471 17.79 -0.83 15.14
C GLU A 471 18.82 -0.65 16.27
N GLU A 472 19.73 -1.61 16.43
CA GLU A 472 20.78 -1.58 17.45
C GLU A 472 21.79 -0.46 17.15
N PHE A 473 22.26 -0.36 15.92
CA PHE A 473 23.19 0.71 15.53
C PHE A 473 22.55 2.09 15.60
N GLY A 474 21.27 2.23 15.25
CA GLY A 474 20.52 3.47 15.41
C GLY A 474 20.49 3.97 16.85
N ALA A 475 20.36 3.05 17.82
CA ALA A 475 20.40 3.37 19.25
C ALA A 475 21.83 3.64 19.78
N MET A 476 22.86 3.10 19.12
CA MET A 476 24.27 3.36 19.49
C MET A 476 24.75 4.74 19.03
N PHE A 477 24.32 5.16 17.84
CA PHE A 477 24.72 6.42 17.21
C PHE A 477 23.53 7.39 17.17
N ASP A 478 22.95 7.64 18.34
CA ASP A 478 21.79 8.52 18.55
C ASP A 478 22.19 9.97 18.91
N GLY A 479 23.50 10.24 19.04
CA GLY A 479 24.04 11.54 19.43
C GLY A 479 24.22 11.74 20.94
N ASN A 480 23.84 10.77 21.77
CA ASN A 480 23.90 10.87 23.24
C ASN A 480 25.15 10.25 23.87
N LYS A 481 25.77 9.28 23.19
CA LYS A 481 26.94 8.54 23.70
C LYS A 481 28.24 8.99 23.01
N ILE A 482 29.32 9.12 23.78
CA ILE A 482 30.66 9.35 23.24
C ILE A 482 31.11 8.06 22.55
N VAL A 483 31.52 8.13 21.28
CA VAL A 483 31.84 6.96 20.46
C VAL A 483 33.03 6.18 21.02
N ALA A 484 34.05 6.86 21.54
CA ALA A 484 35.21 6.25 22.19
C ALA A 484 34.84 5.36 23.40
N ASN A 485 33.71 5.65 24.06
CA ASN A 485 33.26 4.90 25.23
C ASN A 485 32.44 3.66 24.86
N LEU A 486 32.15 3.43 23.58
CA LEU A 486 31.40 2.25 23.15
C LEU A 486 32.18 0.96 23.49
N PRO A 487 31.53 -0.11 23.97
CA PRO A 487 32.24 -1.30 24.50
C PRO A 487 33.10 -2.06 23.47
N PHE A 488 32.89 -1.83 22.19
CA PHE A 488 33.69 -2.42 21.11
C PHE A 488 34.88 -1.54 20.67
N LEU A 489 35.04 -0.35 21.27
CA LEU A 489 36.14 0.61 21.01
C LEU A 489 36.88 1.05 22.28
N ASN A 490 36.25 0.99 23.46
CA ASN A 490 36.77 1.57 24.72
C ASN A 490 38.13 1.01 25.20
N LYS A 491 38.57 -0.14 24.67
CA LYS A 491 39.88 -0.74 24.96
C LYS A 491 40.99 -0.26 24.03
N ILE A 492 40.68 0.54 23.00
CA ILE A 492 41.68 1.07 22.06
C ILE A 492 42.37 2.30 22.67
N LYS A 493 43.67 2.20 22.97
CA LYS A 493 44.45 3.28 23.60
C LYS A 493 44.76 4.47 22.69
N ASN A 494 44.85 4.24 21.37
CA ASN A 494 45.30 5.22 20.37
C ASN A 494 44.19 5.63 19.40
N LEU A 495 42.95 5.75 19.91
CA LEU A 495 41.80 6.13 19.10
C LEU A 495 41.93 7.58 18.57
N PRO A 496 41.52 7.88 17.33
CA PRO A 496 41.60 9.24 16.80
C PRO A 496 40.72 10.20 17.62
N LYS A 497 41.15 11.46 17.79
CA LYS A 497 40.48 12.45 18.66
C LYS A 497 39.01 12.69 18.29
N VAL A 498 38.64 12.53 17.01
CA VAL A 498 37.24 12.69 16.54
C VAL A 498 36.28 11.73 17.26
N TYR A 499 36.74 10.55 17.68
CA TYR A 499 35.92 9.55 18.37
C TYR A 499 35.61 9.93 19.83
N ASN A 500 36.29 10.93 20.41
CA ASN A 500 35.97 11.47 21.76
C ASN A 500 34.75 12.41 21.76
N GLN A 501 33.88 12.27 20.77
CA GLN A 501 32.66 13.06 20.59
C GLN A 501 31.46 12.12 20.43
N THR A 502 30.26 12.69 20.45
CA THR A 502 29.05 11.97 20.07
C THR A 502 28.89 11.98 18.55
N ALA A 503 28.22 10.96 18.01
CA ALA A 503 27.93 10.86 16.58
C ALA A 503 26.48 10.44 16.34
N THR A 504 25.95 10.86 15.19
CA THR A 504 24.60 10.52 14.72
C THR A 504 24.67 9.81 13.38
N ILE A 505 23.76 8.88 13.11
CA ILE A 505 23.63 8.30 11.78
C ILE A 505 23.10 9.36 10.81
N ILE A 506 23.76 9.49 9.66
CA ILE A 506 23.26 10.32 8.56
C ILE A 506 22.02 9.67 7.98
N ARG A 507 20.89 10.38 8.03
CA ARG A 507 19.62 9.96 7.47
C ARG A 507 19.02 11.13 6.68
N SER A 508 18.30 10.81 5.61
CA SER A 508 17.52 11.81 4.89
C SER A 508 16.47 12.45 5.81
N SER A 509 16.24 13.76 5.63
CA SER A 509 15.10 14.47 6.22
C SER A 509 13.78 14.15 5.50
N SER A 510 13.85 13.57 4.30
CA SER A 510 12.70 13.24 3.49
C SER A 510 12.03 11.94 3.96
N SER A 511 10.75 12.04 4.26
CA SER A 511 9.94 10.92 4.77
C SER A 511 9.70 9.80 3.73
N ILE A 512 10.01 10.04 2.45
CA ILE A 512 9.87 9.02 1.39
C ILE A 512 11.10 8.12 1.28
N VAL A 513 12.24 8.51 1.87
CA VAL A 513 13.47 7.72 1.81
C VAL A 513 13.41 6.63 2.88
N PRO A 514 13.54 5.34 2.49
CA PRO A 514 13.49 4.25 3.46
C PRO A 514 14.70 4.30 4.40
N VAL A 515 14.51 3.83 5.64
CA VAL A 515 15.60 3.77 6.63
C VAL A 515 16.70 2.81 6.20
N VAL A 516 16.32 1.67 5.61
CA VAL A 516 17.24 0.66 5.08
C VAL A 516 16.96 0.49 3.59
N LYS A 517 18.01 0.48 2.76
CA LYS A 517 17.92 0.14 1.34
C LYS A 517 18.81 -1.06 1.05
N ILE A 518 18.36 -1.97 0.21
CA ILE A 518 19.14 -3.13 -0.23
C ILE A 518 19.56 -2.92 -1.68
N ALA A 519 20.75 -3.38 -2.03
CA ALA A 519 21.21 -3.34 -3.40
C ALA A 519 20.23 -4.07 -4.33
N SER A 520 19.86 -3.38 -5.41
CA SER A 520 19.00 -3.90 -6.48
C SER A 520 19.80 -3.97 -7.77
N VAL A 521 19.18 -4.32 -8.90
CA VAL A 521 19.85 -4.28 -10.21
C VAL A 521 20.32 -2.86 -10.53
N ASP A 522 19.50 -1.85 -10.19
CA ASP A 522 19.66 -0.45 -10.59
C ASP A 522 20.21 0.45 -9.47
N TYR A 523 20.55 -0.11 -8.31
CA TYR A 523 21.11 0.64 -7.19
C TYR A 523 22.10 -0.22 -6.40
N LYS A 524 23.38 0.13 -6.46
CA LYS A 524 24.52 -0.63 -5.93
C LYS A 524 25.26 0.16 -4.85
N LEU A 525 26.29 -0.45 -4.27
CA LEU A 525 27.15 0.22 -3.28
C LEU A 525 27.73 1.55 -3.80
N GLU A 526 28.09 1.64 -5.08
CA GLU A 526 28.57 2.88 -5.67
C GLU A 526 27.55 4.02 -5.49
N ASP A 527 26.32 3.78 -5.93
CA ASP A 527 25.24 4.77 -5.89
C ASP A 527 25.00 5.23 -4.45
N TYR A 528 24.88 4.28 -3.52
CA TYR A 528 24.70 4.58 -2.09
C TYR A 528 25.81 5.47 -1.51
N MET A 529 27.06 5.20 -1.87
CA MET A 529 28.21 5.92 -1.34
C MET A 529 28.28 7.36 -1.90
N THR A 530 27.74 7.59 -3.10
CA THR A 530 27.77 8.89 -3.78
C THR A 530 26.49 9.73 -3.68
N ASP A 531 25.35 9.13 -3.31
CA ASP A 531 24.06 9.82 -3.21
C ASP A 531 24.08 11.00 -2.24
N ASP A 532 23.30 12.06 -2.47
CA ASP A 532 23.18 13.13 -1.49
C ASP A 532 22.58 12.64 -0.17
N SER A 533 22.98 13.25 0.96
CA SER A 533 22.46 12.85 2.28
C SER A 533 20.93 12.96 2.39
N ASN A 534 20.30 13.82 1.58
CA ASN A 534 18.84 13.98 1.56
C ASN A 534 18.13 12.95 0.69
N THR A 535 18.82 12.18 -0.15
CA THR A 535 18.22 11.10 -0.96
C THR A 535 18.66 9.71 -0.50
N ARG A 536 19.71 9.65 0.32
CA ARG A 536 20.34 8.42 0.80
C ARG A 536 19.61 7.80 2.00
N ALA A 537 19.41 6.48 1.95
CA ALA A 537 18.93 5.70 3.09
C ALA A 537 19.92 5.76 4.26
N ALA A 538 19.43 5.65 5.50
CA ALA A 538 20.30 5.67 6.67
C ALA A 538 21.25 4.46 6.70
N PHE A 539 20.77 3.32 6.22
CA PHE A 539 21.52 2.06 6.15
C PHE A 539 21.41 1.43 4.76
N PHE A 540 22.46 0.72 4.36
CA PHE A 540 22.52 0.02 3.09
C PHE A 540 23.05 -1.40 3.23
N ILE A 541 22.36 -2.36 2.62
CA ILE A 541 22.81 -3.75 2.50
C ILE A 541 23.35 -3.93 1.07
N PRO A 542 24.67 -4.03 0.88
CA PRO A 542 25.29 -4.10 -0.44
C PRO A 542 24.97 -5.37 -1.22
N GLU A 543 25.24 -5.33 -2.53
CA GLU A 543 25.15 -6.52 -3.36
C GLU A 543 26.18 -7.58 -2.97
N ASN A 544 25.85 -8.83 -3.28
CA ASN A 544 26.81 -9.93 -3.16
C ASN A 544 28.12 -9.55 -3.87
N LEU A 545 29.24 -9.89 -3.24
CA LEU A 545 30.63 -9.60 -3.68
C LEU A 545 31.16 -8.19 -3.35
N ALA A 546 30.32 -7.25 -2.93
CA ALA A 546 30.81 -5.92 -2.55
C ALA A 546 31.77 -5.97 -1.35
N GLY A 547 31.53 -6.89 -0.40
CA GLY A 547 32.36 -7.10 0.78
C GLY A 547 31.51 -7.06 2.04
N PRO A 548 31.10 -5.87 2.52
CA PRO A 548 30.41 -5.74 3.80
C PRO A 548 28.95 -6.20 3.71
N ASP A 549 28.40 -6.66 4.84
CA ASP A 549 27.00 -7.06 4.95
C ASP A 549 26.08 -5.84 5.18
N LEU A 550 26.60 -4.79 5.82
CA LEU A 550 25.85 -3.57 6.14
C LEU A 550 26.80 -2.37 6.09
N THR A 551 26.32 -1.26 5.51
CA THR A 551 27.06 -0.01 5.35
C THR A 551 26.20 1.18 5.77
N PHE A 552 26.79 2.17 6.44
CA PHE A 552 26.13 3.44 6.78
C PHE A 552 27.15 4.55 7.03
N PHE A 553 26.70 5.77 7.27
CA PHE A 553 27.55 6.91 7.60
C PHE A 553 27.20 7.47 8.98
N ILE A 554 28.23 7.85 9.73
CA ILE A 554 28.07 8.61 10.97
C ILE A 554 28.63 10.02 10.79
N LYS A 555 27.94 10.99 11.39
CA LYS A 555 28.37 12.39 11.48
C LYS A 555 28.67 12.74 12.93
N PHE A 556 29.90 13.14 13.19
CA PHE A 556 30.35 13.65 14.48
C PHE A 556 29.88 15.09 14.71
N ARG A 557 29.92 15.54 15.96
CA ARG A 557 29.47 16.88 16.36
C ARG A 557 30.23 18.01 15.65
N ASP A 558 31.50 17.82 15.37
CA ASP A 558 32.35 18.77 14.62
C ASP A 558 32.08 18.78 13.10
N GLY A 559 31.14 17.96 12.62
CA GLY A 559 30.77 17.87 11.22
C GLY A 559 31.52 16.81 10.43
N ASN A 560 32.52 16.13 11.02
CA ASN A 560 33.25 15.06 10.35
C ASN A 560 32.32 13.88 10.02
N ILE A 561 32.41 13.39 8.78
CA ILE A 561 31.62 12.27 8.28
C ILE A 561 32.55 11.07 8.08
N VAL A 562 32.15 9.93 8.63
CA VAL A 562 32.93 8.68 8.53
C VAL A 562 32.04 7.55 8.01
N PRO A 563 32.43 6.85 6.95
CA PRO A 563 31.76 5.62 6.51
C PRO A 563 32.00 4.48 7.50
N VAL A 564 30.96 3.67 7.69
CA VAL A 564 30.97 2.49 8.56
C VAL A 564 30.68 1.24 7.75
N PHE A 565 31.58 0.26 7.80
CA PHE A 565 31.43 -1.03 7.13
C PHE A 565 31.33 -2.15 8.16
N VAL A 566 30.26 -2.95 8.09
CA VAL A 566 29.96 -3.98 9.07
C VAL A 566 29.95 -5.36 8.41
N GLN A 567 30.65 -6.31 9.03
CA GLN A 567 30.49 -7.73 8.72
C GLN A 567 29.83 -8.44 9.88
N VAL A 568 28.80 -9.23 9.58
CA VAL A 568 27.95 -9.89 10.55
C VAL A 568 28.07 -11.41 10.39
N ARG A 569 28.36 -12.09 11.49
CA ARG A 569 28.52 -13.56 11.51
C ARG A 569 27.79 -14.15 12.72
N LEU A 570 26.63 -14.72 12.44
CA LEU A 570 25.81 -15.44 13.42
C LEU A 570 26.28 -16.91 13.56
N ARG A 571 27.46 -17.13 14.16
CA ARG A 571 28.12 -18.44 14.24
C ARG A 571 28.65 -18.73 15.64
N SER A 572 28.62 -20.01 16.04
CA SER A 572 29.15 -20.49 17.32
C SER A 572 30.67 -20.65 17.34
N ALA A 573 31.30 -20.77 16.18
CA ALA A 573 32.74 -20.88 16.03
C ALA A 573 33.28 -19.83 15.05
N VAL A 574 34.48 -19.35 15.35
CA VAL A 574 35.18 -18.39 14.50
C VAL A 574 36.02 -19.14 13.47
N HIS A 575 35.66 -19.00 12.19
CA HIS A 575 36.49 -19.44 11.08
C HIS A 575 37.04 -18.22 10.34
N LYS A 576 38.36 -18.19 10.13
CA LYS A 576 39.06 -17.20 9.27
C LYS A 576 38.72 -15.73 9.61
N VAL A 577 39.05 -15.27 10.83
CA VAL A 577 38.85 -13.85 11.25
C VAL A 577 39.42 -12.86 10.24
N GLU A 578 40.62 -13.12 9.71
CA GLU A 578 41.26 -12.23 8.75
C GLU A 578 40.46 -12.10 7.45
N ALA A 579 39.79 -13.17 7.00
CA ALA A 579 38.94 -13.11 5.82
C ALA A 579 37.70 -12.23 6.09
N ALA A 580 37.08 -12.35 7.27
CA ALA A 580 35.94 -11.51 7.65
C ALA A 580 36.33 -10.05 7.96
N LEU A 581 37.58 -9.81 8.36
CA LEU A 581 38.12 -8.45 8.43
C LEU A 581 38.47 -7.90 7.05
N GLY A 582 38.79 -8.78 6.09
CA GLY A 582 39.01 -8.37 4.71
C GLY A 582 37.74 -7.88 4.03
N THR A 583 36.58 -8.45 4.35
CA THR A 583 35.30 -8.02 3.74
C THR A 583 34.82 -6.63 4.17
N THR A 584 35.28 -6.12 5.31
CA THR A 584 35.02 -4.72 5.73
C THR A 584 36.10 -3.75 5.27
N ASP A 585 37.17 -4.25 4.63
CA ASP A 585 38.27 -3.44 4.14
C ASP A 585 37.94 -2.89 2.75
N PRO A 586 37.75 -1.57 2.57
CA PRO A 586 37.38 -1.00 1.28
C PRO A 586 38.41 -1.29 0.17
N ARG A 587 39.67 -1.61 0.52
CA ARG A 587 40.70 -2.00 -0.45
C ARG A 587 40.47 -3.38 -1.06
N LEU A 588 39.71 -4.23 -0.36
CA LEU A 588 39.43 -5.60 -0.73
C LEU A 588 38.02 -5.81 -1.29
N PHE A 589 37.24 -4.73 -1.44
CA PHE A 589 35.91 -4.79 -2.05
C PHE A 589 36.00 -5.31 -3.49
N TYR A 590 35.04 -6.17 -3.86
CA TYR A 590 34.97 -6.84 -5.17
C TYR A 590 36.21 -7.67 -5.57
N ARG A 591 37.06 -8.02 -4.60
CA ARG A 591 38.19 -8.92 -4.84
C ARG A 591 37.84 -10.36 -4.53
N ASP A 592 38.43 -11.28 -5.28
CA ASP A 592 38.34 -12.71 -5.03
C ASP A 592 39.22 -13.14 -3.84
N SER A 593 39.21 -14.44 -3.52
CA SER A 593 40.03 -15.01 -2.45
C SER A 593 41.54 -14.87 -2.68
N ASN A 594 41.97 -14.58 -3.91
CA ASN A 594 43.37 -14.36 -4.29
C ASN A 594 43.75 -12.88 -4.27
N GLY A 595 42.80 -11.99 -3.91
CA GLY A 595 43.03 -10.54 -3.87
C GLY A 595 43.03 -9.87 -5.24
N LYS A 596 42.55 -10.54 -6.30
CA LYS A 596 42.37 -9.93 -7.62
C LYS A 596 40.96 -9.35 -7.73
N LEU A 597 40.83 -8.16 -8.32
CA LEU A 597 39.53 -7.59 -8.68
C LEU A 597 38.84 -8.55 -9.66
N GLN A 598 37.57 -8.88 -9.39
CA GLN A 598 36.81 -9.81 -10.24
C GLN A 598 36.56 -9.24 -11.65
N ASP A 599 36.44 -7.91 -11.74
CA ASP A 599 36.32 -7.14 -12.99
C ASP A 599 36.97 -5.76 -12.76
N GLU A 600 38.18 -5.55 -13.31
CA GLU A 600 38.95 -4.32 -13.09
C GLU A 600 38.31 -3.10 -13.73
N ASP A 601 37.77 -3.24 -14.94
CA ASP A 601 37.15 -2.13 -15.68
C ASP A 601 35.87 -1.67 -14.99
N ARG A 602 35.08 -2.62 -14.47
CA ARG A 602 33.83 -2.32 -13.78
C ARG A 602 34.04 -1.84 -12.34
N TYR A 603 34.79 -2.57 -11.53
CA TYR A 603 34.88 -2.33 -10.09
C TYR A 603 36.05 -1.43 -9.67
N GLY A 604 37.08 -1.29 -10.50
CA GLY A 604 38.22 -0.41 -10.23
C GLY A 604 37.82 1.04 -9.95
N PRO A 605 36.98 1.68 -10.78
CA PRO A 605 36.47 3.03 -10.53
C PRO A 605 35.64 3.15 -9.24
N ILE A 606 34.83 2.13 -8.93
CA ILE A 606 33.97 2.08 -7.74
C ILE A 606 34.80 2.07 -6.46
N VAL A 607 35.77 1.14 -6.39
CA VAL A 607 36.67 1.02 -5.25
C VAL A 607 37.45 2.32 -5.03
N LYS A 608 37.88 2.99 -6.11
CA LYS A 608 38.56 4.28 -6.02
C LYS A 608 37.66 5.36 -5.39
N LYS A 609 36.39 5.48 -5.81
CA LYS A 609 35.43 6.42 -5.23
C LYS A 609 35.17 6.14 -3.75
N VAL A 610 34.99 4.88 -3.39
CA VAL A 610 34.81 4.46 -1.98
C VAL A 610 36.03 4.84 -1.14
N LEU A 611 37.24 4.59 -1.64
CA LEU A 611 38.48 4.96 -0.96
C LEU A 611 38.63 6.49 -0.83
N ASP A 612 38.20 7.25 -1.83
CA ASP A 612 38.17 8.71 -1.76
C ASP A 612 37.25 9.22 -0.64
N LEU A 613 36.11 8.57 -0.39
CA LEU A 613 35.20 8.88 0.72
C LEU A 613 35.74 8.46 2.08
N CYS A 614 36.61 7.44 2.12
CA CYS A 614 37.28 7.00 3.35
C CYS A 614 38.50 7.86 3.71
N LYS A 615 38.81 8.90 2.93
CA LYS A 615 40.01 9.73 3.14
C LYS A 615 40.10 10.34 4.52
N ASN A 616 38.96 10.70 5.13
CA ASN A 616 38.88 11.28 6.48
C ASN A 616 38.76 10.22 7.60
N GLY A 617 38.96 8.95 7.25
CA GLY A 617 38.88 7.81 8.16
C GLY A 617 37.75 6.84 7.81
N VAL A 618 37.83 5.65 8.39
CA VAL A 618 36.83 4.59 8.23
C VAL A 618 36.65 3.84 9.55
N LEU A 619 35.40 3.51 9.88
CA LEU A 619 35.08 2.62 10.99
C LEU A 619 34.64 1.26 10.45
N ARG A 620 35.32 0.21 10.86
CA ARG A 620 35.00 -1.16 10.47
C ARG A 620 34.53 -1.92 11.69
N ILE A 621 33.37 -2.56 11.61
CA ILE A 621 32.78 -3.28 12.74
C ILE A 621 32.66 -4.75 12.36
N LEU A 622 33.27 -5.60 13.18
CA LEU A 622 33.13 -7.04 13.06
C LEU A 622 32.18 -7.54 14.15
N VAL A 623 31.05 -8.11 13.76
CA VAL A 623 30.06 -8.70 14.67
C VAL A 623 30.11 -10.22 14.55
N TYR A 624 30.58 -10.90 15.60
CA TYR A 624 30.59 -12.36 15.70
C TYR A 624 29.86 -12.80 16.97
N TYR A 625 28.69 -13.41 16.82
CA TYR A 625 27.93 -13.89 17.99
C TYR A 625 27.31 -15.25 17.67
N PRO A 626 27.23 -16.20 18.61
CA PRO A 626 27.73 -16.19 19.99
C PRO A 626 29.21 -16.58 20.12
N ALA A 627 29.98 -16.57 19.03
CA ALA A 627 31.39 -16.88 19.08
C ALA A 627 32.21 -15.83 19.85
N GLU A 628 33.30 -16.27 20.47
CA GLU A 628 34.31 -15.40 21.05
C GLU A 628 35.42 -15.12 20.04
N VAL A 629 35.75 -13.83 19.86
CA VAL A 629 36.84 -13.41 18.96
C VAL A 629 38.02 -12.96 19.81
N LEU A 630 39.15 -13.67 19.71
CA LEU A 630 40.38 -13.37 20.46
C LEU A 630 41.12 -12.12 19.95
N LYS A 631 40.78 -11.63 18.75
CA LYS A 631 41.42 -10.43 18.19
C LYS A 631 40.87 -9.19 18.89
N ALA A 632 41.78 -8.33 19.36
CA ALA A 632 41.42 -7.08 20.02
C ALA A 632 40.99 -6.00 19.00
N PRO A 633 40.09 -5.08 19.40
CA PRO A 633 39.83 -3.88 18.62
C PRO A 633 41.11 -3.04 18.54
N HIS A 634 41.35 -2.39 17.40
CA HIS A 634 42.62 -1.70 17.14
C HIS A 634 42.47 -0.60 16.10
N VAL A 635 43.44 0.32 16.07
CA VAL A 635 43.63 1.26 14.95
C VAL A 635 44.77 0.75 14.09
N ARG A 636 44.54 0.62 12.78
CA ARG A 636 45.60 0.40 11.80
C ARG A 636 46.18 1.75 11.38
N GLY A 637 47.49 1.91 11.62
CA GLY A 637 48.26 3.05 11.12
C GLY A 637 48.62 2.85 9.64
N TYR A 638 48.47 3.90 8.84
CA TYR A 638 48.71 3.89 7.41
C TYR A 638 50.20 4.14 7.08
N ARG A 639 50.85 3.23 6.36
CA ARG A 639 52.04 3.48 5.52
C ARG A 639 52.08 2.45 4.38
N ASP A 640 51.59 2.81 3.21
CA ASP A 640 51.96 2.12 1.98
C ASP A 640 52.66 3.14 1.06
N ILE A 641 53.85 2.77 0.58
CA ILE A 641 54.74 3.61 -0.22
C ILE A 641 54.27 3.63 -1.70
N SER A 642 53.27 2.80 -2.06
CA SER A 642 52.86 2.56 -3.46
C SER A 642 51.39 2.87 -3.79
N ALA A 643 50.52 3.11 -2.81
CA ALA A 643 49.09 3.36 -3.04
C ALA A 643 48.73 4.86 -3.01
N ARG A 644 48.12 5.38 -4.09
CA ARG A 644 47.75 6.80 -4.25
C ARG A 644 46.56 7.28 -3.38
N VAL A 645 46.14 6.57 -2.34
CA VAL A 645 45.04 7.00 -1.46
C VAL A 645 45.35 6.71 0.01
N THR A 646 45.69 7.77 0.76
CA THR A 646 45.93 7.75 2.21
C THR A 646 44.61 7.92 2.96
N THR A 647 44.08 6.85 3.57
CA THR A 647 43.04 7.01 4.59
C THR A 647 43.71 7.47 5.85
N GLU A 648 43.25 8.61 6.34
CA GLU A 648 43.68 9.28 7.54
C GLU A 648 43.83 8.22 8.71
N TRP A 649 42.77 7.50 9.14
CA TRP A 649 42.79 6.52 10.27
C TRP A 649 41.83 5.34 9.96
N ASP A 650 42.26 4.08 10.14
CA ASP A 650 41.47 2.86 9.92
C ASP A 650 41.15 2.19 11.27
N VAL A 651 39.93 2.38 11.78
CA VAL A 651 39.51 1.92 13.12
C VAL A 651 38.69 0.63 13.02
N VAL A 652 39.12 -0.40 13.75
CA VAL A 652 38.45 -1.71 13.77
C VAL A 652 37.85 -1.97 15.14
N GLY A 653 36.52 -1.96 15.20
CA GLY A 653 35.70 -2.38 16.34
C GLY A 653 35.32 -3.85 16.24
N ILE A 654 35.30 -4.56 17.37
CA ILE A 654 34.93 -5.98 17.43
C ILE A 654 33.86 -6.20 18.50
N ILE A 655 32.72 -6.72 18.07
CA ILE A 655 31.61 -7.16 18.91
C ILE A 655 31.62 -8.69 18.89
N SER A 656 31.82 -9.29 20.06
CA SER A 656 31.81 -10.74 20.23
C SER A 656 31.15 -11.16 21.55
N LYS A 657 31.07 -12.46 21.83
CA LYS A 657 30.51 -12.98 23.10
C LYS A 657 30.96 -12.22 24.34
N THR A 658 32.22 -11.77 24.37
CA THR A 658 32.83 -11.10 25.53
C THR A 658 32.28 -9.71 25.83
N ASN A 659 31.75 -8.98 24.85
CA ASN A 659 31.26 -7.61 25.04
C ASN A 659 29.86 -7.37 24.45
N ALA A 660 29.27 -8.32 23.73
CA ALA A 660 27.97 -8.15 23.08
C ALA A 660 26.85 -7.76 24.08
N HIS A 661 26.90 -8.25 25.33
CA HIS A 661 25.94 -7.91 26.39
C HIS A 661 26.02 -6.46 26.89
N GLU A 662 27.13 -5.76 26.64
CA GLU A 662 27.29 -4.33 26.92
C GLU A 662 26.89 -3.47 25.70
N VAL A 663 26.87 -4.10 24.52
CA VAL A 663 26.64 -3.42 23.24
C VAL A 663 25.17 -3.49 22.82
N PHE A 664 24.61 -4.69 22.77
CA PHE A 664 23.23 -4.94 22.35
C PHE A 664 22.28 -4.95 23.55
N ARG A 665 21.00 -4.72 23.29
CA ARG A 665 19.97 -4.77 24.34
C ARG A 665 19.91 -6.17 24.97
N LYS A 666 19.61 -6.21 26.25
CA LYS A 666 19.56 -7.44 27.05
C LYS A 666 18.60 -8.47 26.43
N GLU A 667 17.42 -8.02 26.02
CA GLU A 667 16.38 -8.88 25.43
C GLU A 667 16.85 -9.51 24.12
N HIS A 668 17.62 -8.77 23.31
CA HIS A 668 18.16 -9.27 22.04
C HIS A 668 19.27 -10.32 22.28
N ILE A 669 20.13 -10.12 23.28
CA ILE A 669 21.15 -11.12 23.66
C ILE A 669 20.49 -12.40 24.18
N GLU A 670 19.53 -12.29 25.09
CA GLU A 670 18.77 -13.43 25.61
C GLU A 670 18.09 -14.22 24.48
N PHE A 671 17.55 -13.53 23.48
CA PHE A 671 16.99 -14.14 22.28
C PHE A 671 18.05 -14.92 21.48
N LEU A 672 19.20 -14.31 21.16
CA LEU A 672 20.24 -14.95 20.37
C LEU A 672 20.85 -16.19 21.08
N ASP A 673 21.00 -16.12 22.40
CA ASP A 673 21.45 -17.23 23.23
C ASP A 673 20.47 -18.39 23.18
N THR A 674 19.17 -18.10 23.31
CA THR A 674 18.11 -19.10 23.19
C THR A 674 18.12 -19.75 21.81
N LEU A 675 18.17 -18.94 20.74
CA LEU A 675 18.18 -19.39 19.36
C LEU A 675 19.31 -20.40 19.07
N LYS A 676 20.52 -20.11 19.57
CA LYS A 676 21.69 -20.96 19.33
C LYS A 676 21.81 -22.13 20.28
N THR A 677 21.28 -22.04 21.49
CA THR A 677 21.20 -23.17 22.44
C THR A 677 20.26 -24.26 21.92
N VAL A 678 19.08 -23.88 21.38
CA VAL A 678 18.13 -24.81 20.76
C VAL A 678 18.71 -25.46 19.50
N SER A 679 19.43 -24.70 18.69
CA SER A 679 20.10 -25.24 17.49
C SER A 679 21.20 -26.26 17.84
N ALA A 680 21.92 -26.08 18.94
CA ALA A 680 22.98 -26.97 19.39
C ALA A 680 22.44 -28.28 20.00
N SER A 681 21.33 -28.22 20.75
CA SER A 681 20.69 -29.41 21.35
C SER A 681 20.01 -30.30 20.29
N ALA A 682 19.39 -29.70 19.27
CA ALA A 682 18.82 -30.43 18.13
C ALA A 682 19.89 -31.19 17.34
N LYS A 683 21.09 -30.61 17.19
CA LYS A 683 22.20 -31.22 16.46
C LYS A 683 22.79 -32.43 17.18
N ARG A 684 22.95 -32.35 18.51
CA ARG A 684 23.40 -33.50 19.34
C ARG A 684 22.41 -34.67 19.32
N LYS A 685 21.10 -34.39 19.30
CA LYS A 685 20.07 -35.45 19.23
C LYS A 685 20.11 -36.23 17.91
N TYR A 686 20.51 -35.60 16.81
CA TYR A 686 20.70 -36.27 15.51
C TYR A 686 22.02 -37.05 15.46
N GLU A 687 23.10 -36.51 16.04
CA GLU A 687 24.40 -37.19 16.14
C GLU A 687 24.39 -38.38 17.12
N GLU A 688 23.41 -38.46 18.03
CA GLU A 688 23.18 -39.62 18.92
C GLU A 688 22.25 -40.70 18.29
N LEU A 689 21.65 -40.42 17.13
CA LEU A 689 20.76 -41.31 16.39
C LEU A 689 21.42 -41.91 15.12
N GLU A 690 22.63 -41.49 14.78
CA GLU A 690 23.57 -42.17 13.86
C GLU A 690 24.58 -43.01 14.66
#